data_AF-A0A1M6PJ79-F1
#
_entry.id   AF-A0A1M6PJ79-F1
#
_cell.length_a   1.000
_cell.length_b   1.000
_cell.length_c   1.000
_cell.angle_alpha   90.00
_cell.angle_beta   90.00
_cell.angle_gamma   90.00
#
_symmetry.space_group_name_H-M   'P 1'
#
loop_
_entity.id
_entity.type
_entity.pdbx_description
1 polymer ?
#
loop_
_entity_poly.entity_id
_entity_poly.type
_entity_poly.pdbx_seq_one_letter_code
_entity_poly.pdbx_strand_id
1 'polypeptide(L)'
;MKLHFYGLLLMLWALPVSAQQPLFYGTPDTTGSLPIGWQAHFWTTTDQTPSPGSGGFSFVLHGRQADRLCTPVLDTRAAVLDTLSYRARRTRSYPALHLTVRASVDGGRTFPYVIAVAGAALPASASKWQIMRFPLPPQLSGTPALQLCFDALGGMTSSARLQLDDIRLYGSGQLHQRPFAIQPAQINAGFVAVGDTVMLPLYLRNQSDRTLTITLPAPPPPWTLTRHTMTLAPHQIDTLKLYVAPSQPDTFTATWMLPFEGDTLWIPLRVTATLPVHHLGWSTPHILARARDTVRLGLQLQLGGNAPTLQGLLLTAQLPHHAHTYLVLEPGASLPDPDRWTLQFTQQGNTLQLLLLGDATHTLSPGSYPELLRLQLGLADVPDTTRLQLTLQSVEAIAATPEAPSIGLALHPRRLHLTVRPRIAQAVLMPDTLRLPATPVGTRRSATVYLSNPGGERPLHARFYLSPDPTVTIVPDSIAVAPNDTVPLTVRFEPTLRNFGRRVASLHVQHDGLGSDTLLIIEATGTGGLGDATEEGAVDVADLQRGIRYVLGLEEPEAQDRLVLDVAPFPHGDGQLRLNDLGVLVQAIARNQWPDGHPLPVPPPFPRTSAKQDAPITLHLQPEPDGMTGLEIEAPRPFAALQLMLPPVAFDAARQALPANAHFRVENNPNHLALLMYRLDGAAFAPGRYRLGMLRDVKADTLHLLRWVAVDAIGRYLSTTVQVARATPVEPAASPPLFFPPYPQPFAPTRHTALILSGTLPTPSAFTLEVFDLLGRRLTYTQGHLPAGAFQYHWNGRDLQGRRLPPGLYLLRLRTASLTQTFPVVIIH
;
A
#
# COMPACT_ATOMS: atom_id res chain seq x y z
N MET A 1 -73.56 18.71 75.90
CA MET A 1 -73.81 20.07 76.45
C MET A 1 -72.43 20.65 76.75
N LYS A 2 -71.80 21.48 75.91
CA LYS A 2 -72.11 22.90 75.56
C LYS A 2 -72.51 23.73 76.78
N LEU A 3 -71.65 24.67 77.18
CA LEU A 3 -71.87 26.13 77.27
C LEU A 3 -70.56 26.80 77.79
N HIS A 4 -69.85 27.62 76.99
CA HIS A 4 -69.91 29.11 76.87
C HIS A 4 -68.81 29.79 77.74
N PHE A 5 -68.06 30.85 77.37
CA PHE A 5 -68.16 31.87 76.31
C PHE A 5 -66.82 32.68 76.20
N TYR A 6 -66.45 33.08 74.97
CA TYR A 6 -65.88 34.36 74.48
C TYR A 6 -64.64 35.06 75.09
N GLY A 7 -63.73 35.50 74.20
CA GLY A 7 -62.87 36.69 74.42
C GLY A 7 -61.60 36.84 73.56
N LEU A 8 -61.70 37.60 72.46
CA LEU A 8 -60.71 38.52 71.85
C LEU A 8 -59.31 38.06 71.34
N LEU A 9 -59.16 38.13 70.01
CA LEU A 9 -58.07 38.65 69.16
C LEU A 9 -56.72 39.11 69.81
N LEU A 10 -55.57 38.54 69.40
CA LEU A 10 -54.35 39.26 68.95
C LEU A 10 -53.18 38.30 68.60
N MET A 11 -52.38 38.76 67.64
CA MET A 11 -51.25 38.10 66.96
C MET A 11 -50.27 37.32 67.85
N LEU A 12 -49.90 36.12 67.41
CA LEU A 12 -48.59 35.51 67.70
C LEU A 12 -47.91 35.18 66.36
N TRP A 13 -46.79 35.84 66.15
CA TRP A 13 -45.97 35.82 64.96
C TRP A 13 -45.54 34.38 64.59
N ALA A 14 -45.70 34.04 63.32
CA ALA A 14 -44.91 32.98 62.70
C ALA A 14 -43.44 33.42 62.73
N LEU A 15 -42.63 32.80 63.60
CA LEU A 15 -41.18 32.88 63.47
C LEU A 15 -40.78 32.16 62.18
N PRO A 16 -39.98 32.77 61.30
CA PRO A 16 -39.46 32.08 60.14
C PRO A 16 -38.48 31.02 60.62
N VAL A 17 -38.72 29.75 60.28
CA VAL A 17 -37.64 28.74 60.28
C VAL A 17 -36.63 29.24 59.27
N SER A 18 -35.52 29.79 59.75
CA SER A 18 -34.40 30.20 58.90
C SER A 18 -33.96 28.98 58.10
N ALA A 19 -34.11 29.04 56.77
CA ALA A 19 -33.58 28.02 55.89
C ALA A 19 -32.06 28.06 55.99
N GLN A 20 -31.45 27.14 56.75
CA GLN A 20 -29.99 26.98 56.77
C GLN A 20 -29.50 26.78 55.34
N GLN A 21 -28.58 27.65 54.89
CA GLN A 21 -27.91 27.47 53.61
C GLN A 21 -27.02 26.22 53.67
N PRO A 22 -26.99 25.38 52.62
CA PRO A 22 -26.12 24.20 52.60
C PRO A 22 -24.65 24.65 52.61
N LEU A 23 -23.83 24.02 53.45
CA LEU A 23 -22.39 24.25 53.50
C LEU A 23 -21.70 23.61 52.30
N PHE A 24 -22.20 22.46 51.85
CA PHE A 24 -21.79 21.79 50.61
C PHE A 24 -23.01 21.55 49.74
N TYR A 25 -22.86 21.83 48.45
CA TYR A 25 -23.84 21.49 47.45
C TYR A 25 -23.17 20.76 46.29
N GLY A 26 -23.62 19.53 46.05
CA GLY A 26 -23.09 18.65 45.02
C GLY A 26 -24.20 18.18 44.07
N THR A 27 -24.16 18.70 42.85
CA THR A 27 -25.02 18.29 41.74
C THR A 27 -24.18 18.11 40.47
N PRO A 28 -24.55 17.21 39.55
CA PRO A 28 -23.97 17.20 38.22
C PRO A 28 -24.55 18.35 37.37
N ASP A 29 -23.65 19.12 36.77
CA ASP A 29 -23.89 20.33 35.99
C ASP A 29 -23.82 20.10 34.47
N THR A 30 -23.24 18.98 34.05
CA THR A 30 -22.97 18.64 32.65
C THR A 30 -23.32 17.19 32.33
N THR A 31 -23.48 16.92 31.03
CA THR A 31 -23.66 15.56 30.51
C THR A 31 -22.30 14.86 30.40
N GLY A 32 -22.10 13.76 31.13
CA GLY A 32 -21.20 12.67 30.72
C GLY A 32 -19.86 12.59 31.43
N SER A 33 -19.60 13.46 32.39
CA SER A 33 -18.50 13.30 33.36
C SER A 33 -18.95 13.60 34.78
N LEU A 34 -18.42 12.86 35.76
CA LEU A 34 -18.63 13.19 37.17
C LEU A 34 -17.99 14.55 37.48
N PRO A 35 -18.62 15.38 38.32
CA PRO A 35 -18.00 16.61 38.77
C PRO A 35 -16.67 16.30 39.49
N ILE A 36 -15.57 17.00 39.24
CA ILE A 36 -14.27 16.64 39.85
C ILE A 36 -14.30 16.65 41.37
N GLY A 37 -13.57 15.68 41.90
CA GLY A 37 -13.57 15.27 43.30
C GLY A 37 -14.56 14.14 43.55
N TRP A 38 -15.60 14.01 42.73
CA TRP A 38 -16.45 12.82 42.77
C TRP A 38 -15.73 11.61 42.18
N GLN A 39 -15.90 10.46 42.82
CA GLN A 39 -15.29 9.20 42.40
C GLN A 39 -16.39 8.18 42.13
N ALA A 40 -16.41 7.59 40.94
CA ALA A 40 -17.20 6.39 40.64
C ALA A 40 -16.62 5.62 39.44
N HIS A 41 -17.04 4.38 39.24
CA HIS A 41 -16.60 3.56 38.10
C HIS A 41 -17.63 3.44 36.97
N PHE A 42 -18.89 3.17 37.32
CA PHE A 42 -20.03 2.86 36.44
C PHE A 42 -21.21 3.85 36.57
N TRP A 43 -21.22 4.74 37.55
CA TRP A 43 -22.16 5.86 37.67
C TRP A 43 -21.87 6.88 36.56
N THR A 44 -22.85 7.13 35.69
CA THR A 44 -22.80 8.11 34.61
C THR A 44 -23.55 9.39 35.00
N THR A 45 -23.17 10.53 34.43
CA THR A 45 -23.91 11.82 34.59
C THR A 45 -24.77 12.17 33.37
N THR A 46 -24.87 11.26 32.40
CA THR A 46 -25.70 11.39 31.19
C THR A 46 -26.94 10.52 31.27
N ASP A 47 -28.04 11.06 31.77
CA ASP A 47 -29.35 10.58 31.32
C ASP A 47 -30.34 11.75 31.29
N GLN A 48 -30.99 11.95 30.14
CA GLN A 48 -31.79 13.11 29.74
C GLN A 48 -33.12 13.24 30.51
N THR A 49 -33.12 13.19 31.84
CA THR A 49 -34.31 13.47 32.64
C THR A 49 -34.04 14.63 33.59
N PRO A 50 -34.81 15.74 33.48
CA PRO A 50 -34.82 16.78 34.50
C PRO A 50 -35.11 16.15 35.86
N SER A 51 -34.20 16.37 36.81
CA SER A 51 -34.55 16.20 38.21
C SER A 51 -35.60 17.27 38.56
N PRO A 52 -36.57 17.03 39.46
CA PRO A 52 -37.40 18.09 40.01
C PRO A 52 -36.60 19.13 40.83
N GLY A 53 -35.26 19.01 40.88
CA GLY A 53 -34.30 19.89 41.58
C GLY A 53 -33.94 21.13 40.77
N SER A 54 -32.81 21.77 41.10
CA SER A 54 -32.37 23.10 40.63
C SER A 54 -32.22 23.34 39.11
N GLY A 55 -32.78 22.48 38.26
CA GLY A 55 -32.69 22.55 36.80
C GLY A 55 -31.51 21.80 36.18
N GLY A 56 -30.78 20.98 36.94
CA GLY A 56 -29.56 20.25 36.52
C GLY A 56 -29.76 18.75 36.21
N PHE A 57 -28.66 17.99 36.16
CA PHE A 57 -28.61 16.54 35.90
C PHE A 57 -28.65 15.73 37.20
N SER A 58 -28.72 14.39 37.11
CA SER A 58 -28.60 13.48 38.26
C SER A 58 -27.49 12.44 38.02
N PHE A 59 -26.88 11.92 39.09
CA PHE A 59 -25.99 10.77 39.02
C PHE A 59 -26.82 9.52 38.74
N VAL A 60 -26.48 8.77 37.69
CA VAL A 60 -27.24 7.57 37.27
C VAL A 60 -26.34 6.35 37.26
N LEU A 61 -26.74 5.28 37.95
CA LEU A 61 -26.12 3.97 37.81
C LEU A 61 -26.98 3.09 36.92
N HIS A 62 -26.34 2.42 35.95
CA HIS A 62 -27.01 1.54 34.98
C HIS A 62 -26.70 0.07 35.20
N GLY A 63 -27.73 -0.76 35.04
CA GLY A 63 -27.59 -2.20 34.90
C GLY A 63 -27.27 -2.93 36.20
N ARG A 64 -26.50 -4.02 36.06
CA ARG A 64 -26.22 -5.01 37.12
C ARG A 64 -24.91 -4.76 37.87
N GLN A 65 -24.14 -3.76 37.48
CA GLN A 65 -22.82 -3.51 38.04
C GLN A 65 -22.95 -2.89 39.44
N ALA A 66 -22.20 -3.44 40.40
CA ALA A 66 -21.98 -2.80 41.69
C ALA A 66 -21.03 -1.63 41.49
N ASP A 67 -21.23 -0.56 42.25
CA ASP A 67 -20.45 0.64 42.11
C ASP A 67 -20.52 1.54 43.34
N ARG A 68 -19.67 2.55 43.40
CA ARG A 68 -19.59 3.50 44.50
C ARG A 68 -19.52 4.91 43.95
N LEU A 69 -20.38 5.79 44.42
CA LEU A 69 -20.29 7.23 44.14
C LEU A 69 -19.80 7.95 45.40
N CYS A 70 -18.61 8.53 45.38
CA CYS A 70 -18.07 9.30 46.50
C CYS A 70 -18.06 10.79 46.21
N THR A 71 -18.32 11.61 47.24
CA THR A 71 -18.09 13.05 47.21
C THR A 71 -16.59 13.37 47.05
N PRO A 72 -16.24 14.61 46.71
CA PRO A 72 -14.91 15.14 47.00
C PRO A 72 -14.54 14.98 48.47
N VAL A 73 -13.23 15.00 48.73
CA VAL A 73 -12.71 15.15 50.09
C VAL A 73 -12.94 16.60 50.53
N LEU A 74 -13.69 16.79 51.61
CA LEU A 74 -14.11 18.08 52.13
C LEU A 74 -13.32 18.42 53.40
N ASP A 75 -12.88 19.68 53.51
CA ASP A 75 -12.29 20.22 54.73
C ASP A 75 -13.38 20.88 55.59
N THR A 76 -13.65 20.24 56.72
CA THR A 76 -14.71 20.61 57.67
C THR A 76 -14.14 21.19 58.96
N ARG A 77 -12.84 21.55 59.02
CA ARG A 77 -12.20 22.09 60.25
C ARG A 77 -12.91 23.32 60.82
N ALA A 78 -13.51 24.15 59.95
CA ALA A 78 -14.25 25.35 60.33
C ALA A 78 -15.78 25.17 60.19
N ALA A 79 -16.28 23.93 60.14
CA ALA A 79 -17.69 23.61 59.96
C ALA A 79 -18.21 22.61 61.00
N VAL A 80 -19.45 22.80 61.42
CA VAL A 80 -20.22 21.84 62.23
C VAL A 80 -21.34 21.30 61.36
N LEU A 81 -21.26 20.02 61.00
CA LEU A 81 -22.21 19.33 60.13
C LEU A 81 -23.39 18.78 60.93
N ASP A 82 -24.59 18.90 60.35
CA ASP A 82 -25.85 18.49 60.96
C ASP A 82 -26.58 17.42 60.13
N THR A 83 -26.90 17.73 58.87
CA THR A 83 -27.79 16.88 58.05
C THR A 83 -27.20 16.61 56.67
N LEU A 84 -27.20 15.34 56.24
CA LEU A 84 -27.07 14.95 54.84
C LEU A 84 -28.46 14.89 54.21
N SER A 85 -28.64 15.56 53.08
CA SER A 85 -29.85 15.50 52.27
C SER A 85 -29.50 15.17 50.83
N TYR A 86 -30.28 14.33 50.18
CA TYR A 86 -30.20 14.10 48.72
C TYR A 86 -31.54 13.64 48.17
N ARG A 87 -31.73 13.76 46.87
CA ARG A 87 -32.87 13.20 46.15
C ARG A 87 -32.49 11.87 45.55
N ALA A 88 -33.38 10.89 45.66
CA ALA A 88 -33.18 9.58 45.08
C ALA A 88 -34.40 9.13 44.28
N ARG A 89 -34.16 8.39 43.20
CA ARG A 89 -35.16 7.69 42.40
C ARG A 89 -34.58 6.38 41.91
N ARG A 90 -35.40 5.34 41.88
CA ARG A 90 -34.99 4.01 41.42
C ARG A 90 -36.04 3.40 40.51
N THR A 91 -35.62 2.57 39.57
CA THR A 91 -36.53 1.67 38.82
C THR A 91 -37.00 0.51 39.71
N ARG A 92 -38.07 -0.18 39.30
CA ARG A 92 -38.56 -1.36 40.03
C ARG A 92 -37.52 -2.48 40.07
N SER A 93 -36.71 -2.62 39.02
CA SER A 93 -35.64 -3.62 38.91
C SER A 93 -34.36 -3.26 39.69
N TYR A 94 -34.32 -2.11 40.36
CA TYR A 94 -33.26 -1.73 41.29
C TYR A 94 -33.78 -1.85 42.74
N PRO A 95 -33.36 -2.85 43.53
CA PRO A 95 -33.90 -3.09 44.87
C PRO A 95 -33.59 -1.94 45.86
N ALA A 96 -34.52 -1.65 46.77
CA ALA A 96 -34.34 -0.59 47.78
C ALA A 96 -33.22 -0.89 48.79
N LEU A 97 -32.83 -2.16 48.94
CA LEU A 97 -31.74 -2.60 49.80
C LEU A 97 -30.34 -2.36 49.19
N HIS A 98 -30.25 -2.04 47.90
CA HIS A 98 -28.99 -2.05 47.15
C HIS A 98 -28.25 -0.70 47.16
N LEU A 99 -28.43 0.10 48.20
CA LEU A 99 -27.65 1.31 48.45
C LEU A 99 -27.35 1.43 49.95
N THR A 100 -26.12 1.76 50.30
CA THR A 100 -25.72 2.19 51.65
C THR A 100 -24.93 3.48 51.51
N VAL A 101 -25.09 4.42 52.45
CA VAL A 101 -24.29 5.64 52.48
C VAL A 101 -23.36 5.60 53.69
N ARG A 102 -22.06 5.78 53.46
CA ARG A 102 -21.03 5.78 54.50
C ARG A 102 -20.18 7.03 54.44
N ALA A 103 -19.48 7.33 55.53
CA ALA A 103 -18.53 8.43 55.61
C ALA A 103 -17.16 7.97 56.11
N SER A 104 -16.15 8.68 55.65
CA SER A 104 -14.72 8.55 55.96
C SER A 104 -14.20 9.89 56.47
N VAL A 105 -13.30 9.87 57.44
CA VAL A 105 -12.59 11.08 57.93
C VAL A 105 -11.08 11.06 57.62
N ASP A 106 -10.61 10.03 56.90
CA ASP A 106 -9.20 9.82 56.55
C ASP A 106 -8.96 9.90 55.03
N GLY A 107 -9.85 10.60 54.30
CA GLY A 107 -9.75 10.79 52.86
C GLY A 107 -10.08 9.55 52.02
N GLY A 108 -10.86 8.61 52.57
CA GLY A 108 -11.42 7.46 51.87
C GLY A 108 -10.68 6.15 52.11
N ARG A 109 -9.78 6.10 53.10
CA ARG A 109 -9.03 4.87 53.45
C ARG A 109 -9.91 3.92 54.26
N THR A 110 -10.76 4.46 55.14
CA THR A 110 -11.72 3.68 55.93
C THR A 110 -13.10 4.33 55.98
N PHE A 111 -14.17 3.52 56.00
CA PHE A 111 -15.56 4.00 56.03
C PHE A 111 -16.31 3.49 57.28
N PRO A 112 -15.90 3.90 58.49
CA PRO A 112 -16.45 3.36 59.74
C PRO A 112 -17.85 3.92 60.07
N TYR A 113 -18.26 5.05 59.48
CA TYR A 113 -19.53 5.70 59.78
C TYR A 113 -20.59 5.33 58.74
N VAL A 114 -21.67 4.67 59.15
CA VAL A 114 -22.82 4.40 58.27
C VAL A 114 -23.88 5.49 58.48
N ILE A 115 -24.13 6.27 57.43
CA ILE A 115 -25.06 7.42 57.45
C ILE A 115 -26.47 6.98 57.07
N ALA A 116 -26.57 6.09 56.08
CA ALA A 116 -27.83 5.47 55.68
C ALA A 116 -27.62 3.99 55.44
N VAL A 117 -28.34 3.15 56.21
CA VAL A 117 -28.28 1.69 56.08
C VAL A 117 -29.01 1.19 54.82
N ALA A 118 -28.67 -0.01 54.37
CA ALA A 118 -29.39 -0.72 53.33
C ALA A 118 -30.89 -0.77 53.63
N GLY A 119 -31.72 -0.36 52.66
CA GLY A 119 -33.18 -0.29 52.79
C GLY A 119 -33.73 1.05 53.24
N ALA A 120 -32.91 1.87 53.92
CA ALA A 120 -33.28 3.24 54.28
C ALA A 120 -32.72 4.28 53.29
N ALA A 121 -31.59 3.96 52.62
CA ALA A 121 -30.92 4.87 51.69
C ALA A 121 -31.68 5.10 50.36
N LEU A 122 -32.73 4.34 50.07
CA LEU A 122 -33.52 4.48 48.85
C LEU A 122 -35.03 4.61 49.11
N PRO A 123 -35.78 5.23 48.18
CA PRO A 123 -37.23 5.30 48.27
C PRO A 123 -37.86 3.91 48.28
N ALA A 124 -38.83 3.70 49.16
CA ALA A 124 -39.62 2.46 49.18
C ALA A 124 -40.43 2.30 47.89
N SER A 125 -41.02 3.39 47.37
CA SER A 125 -41.73 3.39 46.08
C SER A 125 -40.78 3.60 44.90
N ALA A 126 -40.83 2.70 43.91
CA ALA A 126 -40.08 2.86 42.67
C ALA A 126 -40.66 4.00 41.79
N SER A 127 -39.82 4.52 40.91
CA SER A 127 -40.11 5.48 39.83
C SER A 127 -40.51 6.89 40.23
N LYS A 128 -40.58 7.22 41.53
CA LYS A 128 -40.80 8.57 42.05
C LYS A 128 -39.53 9.12 42.72
N TRP A 129 -39.31 10.42 42.59
CA TRP A 129 -38.27 11.13 43.35
C TRP A 129 -38.71 11.33 44.79
N GLN A 130 -37.80 11.08 45.73
CA GLN A 130 -38.02 11.35 47.16
C GLN A 130 -36.76 12.03 47.74
N ILE A 131 -36.97 13.00 48.63
CA ILE A 131 -35.88 13.60 49.41
C ILE A 131 -35.57 12.66 50.57
N MET A 132 -34.32 12.23 50.64
CA MET A 132 -33.74 11.42 51.70
C MET A 132 -32.96 12.35 52.63
N ARG A 133 -33.15 12.21 53.95
CA ARG A 133 -32.47 13.03 54.97
C ARG A 133 -31.96 12.15 56.10
N PHE A 134 -30.70 12.34 56.47
CA PHE A 134 -30.04 11.59 57.52
C PHE A 134 -29.24 12.53 58.42
N PRO A 135 -29.36 12.41 59.76
CA PRO A 135 -28.48 13.15 60.67
C PRO A 135 -27.04 12.66 60.51
N LEU A 136 -26.10 13.61 60.56
CA LEU A 136 -24.67 13.32 60.48
C LEU A 136 -24.08 13.14 61.88
N PRO A 137 -23.24 12.11 62.10
CA PRO A 137 -22.50 11.97 63.35
C PRO A 137 -21.63 13.21 63.63
N PRO A 138 -21.59 13.74 64.87
CA PRO A 138 -20.77 14.90 65.22
C PRO A 138 -19.29 14.73 64.90
N GLN A 139 -18.78 13.50 64.91
CA GLN A 139 -17.38 13.13 64.61
C GLN A 139 -16.96 13.44 63.17
N LEU A 140 -17.90 13.73 62.27
CA LEU A 140 -17.60 14.14 60.90
C LEU A 140 -17.26 15.64 60.80
N SER A 141 -17.61 16.42 61.82
CA SER A 141 -17.29 17.86 61.91
C SER A 141 -15.84 18.07 62.36
N GLY A 142 -15.23 19.19 61.98
CA GLY A 142 -13.88 19.53 62.43
C GLY A 142 -12.75 18.70 61.80
N THR A 143 -13.03 17.92 60.75
CA THR A 143 -12.06 17.01 60.11
C THR A 143 -11.51 17.58 58.79
N PRO A 144 -10.22 17.39 58.47
CA PRO A 144 -9.62 17.94 57.26
C PRO A 144 -9.92 17.14 55.99
N ALA A 145 -10.48 15.92 56.11
CA ALA A 145 -10.58 14.96 55.02
C ALA A 145 -11.88 14.12 55.04
N LEU A 146 -13.02 14.78 55.17
CA LEU A 146 -14.33 14.13 55.12
C LEU A 146 -14.66 13.66 53.70
N GLN A 147 -15.08 12.41 53.53
CA GLN A 147 -15.63 11.90 52.27
C GLN A 147 -16.87 11.06 52.53
N LEU A 148 -17.96 11.28 51.77
CA LEU A 148 -19.15 10.44 51.82
C LEU A 148 -19.22 9.57 50.57
N CYS A 149 -19.59 8.31 50.71
CA CYS A 149 -19.73 7.38 49.59
C CYS A 149 -21.07 6.66 49.61
N PHE A 150 -21.67 6.55 48.43
CA PHE A 150 -22.92 5.88 48.12
C PHE A 150 -22.56 4.53 47.49
N ASP A 151 -22.57 3.47 48.31
CA ASP A 151 -22.25 2.09 47.96
C ASP A 151 -23.46 1.41 47.33
N ALA A 152 -23.42 1.20 46.03
CA ALA A 152 -24.50 0.65 45.22
C ALA A 152 -24.18 -0.80 44.83
N LEU A 153 -25.11 -1.73 45.08
CA LEU A 153 -24.87 -3.17 44.83
C LEU A 153 -25.30 -3.64 43.43
N GLY A 154 -25.77 -2.73 42.57
CA GLY A 154 -26.24 -3.05 41.22
C GLY A 154 -27.70 -3.52 41.18
N GLY A 155 -28.32 -3.43 40.00
CA GLY A 155 -29.71 -3.84 39.78
C GLY A 155 -29.88 -5.29 39.32
N MET A 156 -31.14 -5.74 39.20
CA MET A 156 -31.46 -7.11 38.78
C MET A 156 -31.42 -7.32 37.26
N THR A 157 -31.47 -6.24 36.47
CA THR A 157 -31.52 -6.29 34.99
C THR A 157 -30.54 -5.30 34.40
N SER A 158 -30.17 -5.47 33.12
CA SER A 158 -29.36 -4.50 32.37
C SER A 158 -30.06 -3.13 32.23
N SER A 159 -31.39 -3.10 32.33
CA SER A 159 -32.21 -1.90 32.29
C SER A 159 -32.44 -1.23 33.66
N ALA A 160 -31.93 -1.81 34.76
CA ALA A 160 -32.10 -1.23 36.08
C ALA A 160 -31.38 0.12 36.18
N ARG A 161 -32.05 1.10 36.77
CA ARG A 161 -31.52 2.45 37.01
C ARG A 161 -31.71 2.88 38.46
N LEU A 162 -30.67 3.50 39.00
CA LEU A 162 -30.66 4.25 40.26
C LEU A 162 -30.20 5.67 39.95
N GLN A 163 -30.92 6.67 40.44
CA GLN A 163 -30.64 8.09 40.23
C GLN A 163 -30.51 8.81 41.57
N LEU A 164 -29.45 9.63 41.74
CA LEU A 164 -29.21 10.49 42.89
C LEU A 164 -28.98 11.94 42.46
N ASP A 165 -29.50 12.89 43.21
CA ASP A 165 -29.34 14.33 42.91
C ASP A 165 -29.39 15.19 44.18
N ASP A 166 -29.09 16.49 44.09
CA ASP A 166 -29.23 17.47 45.17
C ASP A 166 -28.49 17.07 46.46
N ILE A 167 -27.28 16.50 46.35
CA ILE A 167 -26.52 16.04 47.52
C ILE A 167 -26.02 17.27 48.29
N ARG A 168 -26.56 17.46 49.49
CA ARG A 168 -26.37 18.63 50.35
C ARG A 168 -25.90 18.23 51.74
N LEU A 169 -24.93 18.97 52.27
CA LEU A 169 -24.58 18.94 53.68
C LEU A 169 -25.03 20.26 54.32
N TYR A 170 -25.84 20.16 55.36
CA TYR A 170 -26.29 21.28 56.18
C TYR A 170 -25.48 21.36 57.47
N GLY A 171 -25.35 22.56 58.03
CA GLY A 171 -24.57 22.82 59.22
C GLY A 171 -24.36 24.31 59.48
N SER A 172 -23.42 24.63 60.37
CA SER A 172 -22.95 25.99 60.63
C SER A 172 -21.44 26.12 60.39
N GLY A 173 -20.94 27.35 60.21
CA GLY A 173 -19.52 27.60 59.89
C GLY A 173 -19.24 27.72 58.39
N GLN A 174 -18.02 27.40 57.94
CA GLN A 174 -17.59 27.50 56.54
C GLN A 174 -16.80 26.25 56.10
N LEU A 175 -17.07 25.78 54.88
CA LEU A 175 -16.19 24.83 54.19
C LEU A 175 -15.15 25.59 53.38
N HIS A 176 -13.89 25.18 53.48
CA HIS A 176 -12.84 25.74 52.65
C HIS A 176 -12.86 25.05 51.27
N GLN A 177 -13.27 25.77 50.22
CA GLN A 177 -13.33 25.25 48.84
C GLN A 177 -12.24 25.92 47.98
N ARG A 178 -11.46 25.10 47.27
CA ARG A 178 -10.42 25.57 46.35
C ARG A 178 -11.05 26.03 45.03
N PRO A 179 -10.47 26.99 44.30
CA PRO A 179 -11.02 27.46 43.02
C PRO A 179 -10.91 26.39 41.93
N PHE A 180 -9.99 25.42 42.06
CA PHE A 180 -9.93 24.25 41.20
C PHE A 180 -9.51 23.00 41.98
N ALA A 181 -9.81 21.82 41.43
CA ALA A 181 -9.39 20.53 41.98
C ALA A 181 -8.66 19.65 40.97
N ILE A 182 -7.79 18.78 41.49
CA ILE A 182 -6.97 17.84 40.73
C ILE A 182 -7.13 16.41 41.26
N GLN A 183 -7.16 15.42 40.37
CA GLN A 183 -7.26 14.01 40.73
C GLN A 183 -6.34 13.12 39.86
N PRO A 184 -5.63 12.13 40.45
CA PRO A 184 -5.57 11.81 41.89
C PRO A 184 -4.73 12.80 42.69
N ALA A 185 -5.01 12.95 43.99
CA ALA A 185 -4.31 13.88 44.89
C ALA A 185 -2.86 13.45 45.24
N GLN A 186 -2.52 12.20 44.93
CA GLN A 186 -1.16 11.64 44.98
C GLN A 186 -0.99 10.75 43.75
N ILE A 187 0.18 10.77 43.12
CA ILE A 187 0.46 10.02 41.90
C ILE A 187 1.60 9.06 42.18
N ASN A 188 1.31 7.77 42.20
CA ASN A 188 2.31 6.72 42.31
C ASN A 188 2.24 5.85 41.06
N ALA A 189 3.28 5.92 40.21
CA ALA A 189 3.37 5.08 39.02
C ALA A 189 3.76 3.63 39.32
N GLY A 190 4.08 3.31 40.58
CA GLY A 190 4.62 2.00 40.95
C GLY A 190 5.99 1.78 40.32
N PHE A 191 6.22 0.56 39.81
CA PHE A 191 7.45 0.23 39.10
C PHE A 191 7.37 0.58 37.61
N VAL A 192 8.36 1.32 37.11
CA VAL A 192 8.56 1.61 35.69
C VAL A 192 10.02 1.34 35.36
N ALA A 193 10.28 0.34 34.52
CA ALA A 193 11.65 -0.02 34.15
C ALA A 193 12.34 1.12 33.40
N VAL A 194 13.67 1.20 33.50
CA VAL A 194 14.46 2.16 32.73
C VAL A 194 14.23 1.96 31.24
N GLY A 195 13.92 3.03 30.53
CA GLY A 195 13.58 3.00 29.10
C GLY A 195 12.11 2.72 28.77
N ASP A 196 11.28 2.35 29.76
CA ASP A 196 9.83 2.32 29.61
C ASP A 196 9.23 3.72 29.86
N THR A 197 8.09 3.97 29.23
CA THR A 197 7.26 5.16 29.48
C THR A 197 5.86 4.71 29.87
N VAL A 198 5.36 5.24 30.99
CA VAL A 198 3.97 5.04 31.43
C VAL A 198 3.22 6.36 31.37
N MET A 199 1.97 6.32 30.89
CA MET A 199 1.05 7.46 30.86
C MET A 199 -0.02 7.26 31.95
N LEU A 200 -0.20 8.28 32.78
CA LEU A 200 -1.21 8.36 33.82
C LEU A 200 -2.13 9.56 33.51
N PRO A 201 -3.45 9.39 33.58
CA PRO A 201 -4.37 10.51 33.41
C PRO A 201 -4.36 11.40 34.67
N LEU A 202 -4.43 12.71 34.46
CA LEU A 202 -4.55 13.73 35.50
C LEU A 202 -5.74 14.63 35.17
N TYR A 203 -6.71 14.72 36.07
CA TYR A 203 -7.96 15.45 35.83
C TYR A 203 -7.95 16.81 36.54
N LEU A 204 -8.38 17.88 35.87
CA LEU A 204 -8.48 19.24 36.43
C LEU A 204 -9.86 19.86 36.24
N ARG A 205 -10.44 20.47 37.28
CA ARG A 205 -11.74 21.17 37.20
C ARG A 205 -11.68 22.54 37.82
N ASN A 206 -12.30 23.48 37.14
CA ASN A 206 -12.69 24.75 37.72
C ASN A 206 -13.89 24.55 38.67
N GLN A 207 -13.73 24.78 39.97
CA GLN A 207 -14.80 24.65 40.97
C GLN A 207 -15.56 25.96 41.21
N SER A 208 -15.27 27.02 40.45
CA SER A 208 -15.84 28.35 40.62
C SER A 208 -16.85 28.70 39.52
N ASP A 209 -17.66 29.73 39.77
CA ASP A 209 -18.65 30.26 38.83
C ASP A 209 -18.07 31.24 37.78
N ARG A 210 -16.75 31.38 37.72
CA ARG A 210 -16.03 32.21 36.74
C ARG A 210 -15.04 31.37 35.96
N THR A 211 -14.72 31.78 34.74
CA THR A 211 -13.67 31.14 33.94
C THR A 211 -12.31 31.27 34.64
N LEU A 212 -11.57 30.17 34.75
CA LEU A 212 -10.22 30.12 35.31
C LEU A 212 -9.21 29.77 34.24
N THR A 213 -8.10 30.50 34.19
CA THR A 213 -6.91 30.09 33.43
C THR A 213 -5.92 29.48 34.40
N ILE A 214 -5.64 28.19 34.24
CA ILE A 214 -4.72 27.43 35.08
C ILE A 214 -3.43 27.21 34.29
N THR A 215 -2.29 27.59 34.87
CA THR A 215 -0.96 27.32 34.34
C THR A 215 -0.20 26.43 35.31
N LEU A 216 0.10 25.20 34.88
CA LEU A 216 0.79 24.19 35.65
C LEU A 216 2.31 24.27 35.38
N PRO A 217 3.15 24.40 36.41
CA PRO A 217 4.60 24.30 36.25
C PRO A 217 5.00 22.90 35.77
N ALA A 218 6.19 22.78 35.17
CA ALA A 218 6.71 21.48 34.79
C ALA A 218 6.83 20.56 36.03
N PRO A 219 6.37 19.30 35.96
CA PRO A 219 6.59 18.37 37.03
C PRO A 219 8.09 18.03 37.15
N PRO A 220 8.58 17.69 38.35
CA PRO A 220 9.97 17.31 38.55
C PRO A 220 10.32 16.04 37.74
N PRO A 221 11.53 15.92 37.16
CA PRO A 221 11.97 14.69 36.50
C PRO A 221 11.83 13.47 37.42
N PRO A 222 11.49 12.27 36.90
CA PRO A 222 11.39 11.89 35.47
C PRO A 222 9.98 12.06 34.88
N TRP A 223 9.16 12.93 35.47
CA TRP A 223 7.80 13.18 35.03
C TRP A 223 7.73 14.26 33.96
N THR A 224 6.82 14.13 33.01
CA THR A 224 6.56 15.14 31.97
C THR A 224 5.07 15.29 31.71
N LEU A 225 4.67 16.47 31.25
CA LEU A 225 3.27 16.83 31.00
C LEU A 225 3.12 17.29 29.55
N THR A 226 2.02 16.93 28.89
CA THR A 226 1.82 17.32 27.48
C THR A 226 1.30 18.74 27.28
N ARG A 227 0.71 19.35 28.31
CA ARG A 227 0.06 20.66 28.23
C ARG A 227 0.16 21.37 29.57
N HIS A 228 0.61 22.63 29.56
CA HIS A 228 0.87 23.40 30.77
C HIS A 228 -0.21 24.45 31.08
N THR A 229 -0.88 25.01 30.07
CA THR A 229 -1.92 26.04 30.28
C THR A 229 -3.25 25.58 29.73
N MET A 230 -4.33 25.87 30.46
CA MET A 230 -5.71 25.62 30.04
C MET A 230 -6.64 26.71 30.58
N THR A 231 -7.64 27.07 29.77
CA THR A 231 -8.74 27.94 30.21
C THR A 231 -9.96 27.06 30.40
N LEU A 232 -10.44 27.00 31.63
CA LEU A 232 -11.60 26.22 32.03
C LEU A 232 -12.75 27.18 32.30
N ALA A 233 -13.84 27.05 31.54
CA ALA A 233 -15.12 27.67 31.85
C ALA A 233 -15.58 27.27 33.28
N PRO A 234 -16.52 28.02 33.89
CA PRO A 234 -17.11 27.62 35.16
C PRO A 234 -17.49 26.14 35.15
N HIS A 235 -17.06 25.41 36.18
CA HIS A 235 -17.35 23.98 36.35
C HIS A 235 -16.73 22.98 35.35
N GLN A 236 -16.01 23.45 34.32
CA GLN A 236 -15.43 22.62 33.26
C GLN A 236 -14.31 21.69 33.77
N ILE A 237 -14.25 20.48 33.19
CA ILE A 237 -13.22 19.46 33.41
C ILE A 237 -12.31 19.34 32.18
N ASP A 238 -11.01 19.22 32.40
CA ASP A 238 -10.02 18.85 31.39
C ASP A 238 -9.17 17.65 31.87
N THR A 239 -8.68 16.84 30.93
CA THR A 239 -7.84 15.67 31.22
C THR A 239 -6.46 15.88 30.60
N LEU A 240 -5.43 15.80 31.43
CA LEU A 240 -4.04 15.88 31.02
C LEU A 240 -3.40 14.49 31.05
N LYS A 241 -2.39 14.33 30.21
CA LYS A 241 -1.57 13.12 30.18
C LYS A 241 -0.25 13.42 30.86
N LEU A 242 -0.04 12.80 32.01
CA LEU A 242 1.21 12.83 32.75
C LEU A 242 2.00 11.58 32.38
N TYR A 243 3.23 11.77 31.89
CA TYR A 243 4.11 10.70 31.52
C TYR A 243 5.24 10.56 32.54
N VAL A 244 5.74 9.35 32.71
CA VAL A 244 6.92 9.07 33.53
C VAL A 244 7.85 8.13 32.77
N ALA A 245 9.12 8.50 32.69
CA ALA A 245 10.15 7.73 32.00
C ALA A 245 11.49 7.83 32.76
N PRO A 246 11.70 6.96 33.77
CA PRO A 246 12.95 6.94 34.53
C PRO A 246 14.15 6.68 33.62
N SER A 247 15.21 7.48 33.76
CA SER A 247 16.46 7.35 33.00
C SER A 247 17.48 6.43 33.66
N GLN A 248 17.30 6.11 34.94
CA GLN A 248 18.20 5.26 35.72
C GLN A 248 17.43 4.46 36.80
N PRO A 249 17.97 3.32 37.28
CA PRO A 249 17.29 2.47 38.27
C PRO A 249 17.33 3.11 39.67
N ASP A 250 16.31 3.91 39.99
CA ASP A 250 16.19 4.61 41.28
C ASP A 250 14.72 4.79 41.69
N THR A 251 14.47 5.16 42.94
CA THR A 251 13.16 5.58 43.41
C THR A 251 13.08 7.10 43.45
N PHE A 252 12.28 7.66 42.54
CA PHE A 252 12.06 9.09 42.41
C PHE A 252 10.81 9.46 43.21
N THR A 253 11.02 10.12 44.35
CA THR A 253 9.95 10.76 45.12
C THR A 253 10.12 12.27 45.07
N ALA A 254 9.08 12.96 44.65
CA ALA A 254 9.08 14.42 44.60
C ALA A 254 7.69 14.95 44.96
N THR A 255 7.60 16.23 45.29
CA THR A 255 6.32 16.90 45.47
C THR A 255 6.18 17.95 44.38
N TRP A 256 5.16 17.81 43.54
CA TRP A 256 4.85 18.78 42.50
C TRP A 256 3.97 19.88 43.09
N MET A 257 4.52 21.09 43.11
CA MET A 257 3.88 22.27 43.67
C MET A 257 3.08 23.00 42.60
N LEU A 258 1.82 23.26 42.87
CA LEU A 258 0.90 23.92 41.95
C LEU A 258 0.36 25.19 42.62
N PRO A 259 0.95 26.35 42.36
CA PRO A 259 0.51 27.60 42.98
C PRO A 259 -0.83 28.06 42.40
N PHE A 260 -1.67 28.65 43.25
CA PHE A 260 -2.92 29.31 42.86
C PHE A 260 -3.24 30.50 43.77
N GLU A 261 -4.28 31.28 43.46
CA GLU A 261 -4.61 32.55 44.15
C GLU A 261 -4.62 32.42 45.69
N GLY A 262 -3.49 32.75 46.33
CA GLY A 262 -3.32 32.76 47.78
C GLY A 262 -2.96 31.43 48.45
N ASP A 263 -2.79 30.32 47.72
CA ASP A 263 -2.46 29.00 48.28
C ASP A 263 -1.66 28.11 47.28
N THR A 264 -1.18 26.94 47.71
CA THR A 264 -0.42 25.98 46.89
C THR A 264 -0.93 24.56 47.08
N LEU A 265 -1.24 23.89 45.96
CA LEU A 265 -1.56 22.46 45.98
C LEU A 265 -0.28 21.64 45.86
N TRP A 266 -0.12 20.66 46.75
CA TRP A 266 1.05 19.78 46.81
C TRP A 266 0.63 18.39 46.33
N ILE A 267 1.20 17.94 45.21
CA ILE A 267 0.93 16.61 44.65
C ILE A 267 2.17 15.73 44.84
N PRO A 268 2.13 14.76 45.76
CA PRO A 268 3.19 13.77 45.88
C PRO A 268 3.27 12.91 44.61
N LEU A 269 4.46 12.86 44.03
CA LEU A 269 4.82 12.01 42.90
C LEU A 269 5.79 10.93 43.36
N ARG A 270 5.51 9.68 43.00
CA ARG A 270 6.39 8.54 43.28
C ARG A 270 6.46 7.59 42.09
N VAL A 271 7.67 7.24 41.70
CA VAL A 271 7.94 6.15 40.76
C VAL A 271 9.19 5.43 41.21
N THR A 272 9.25 4.11 41.06
CA THR A 272 10.48 3.35 41.26
C THR A 272 10.89 2.67 39.96
N ALA A 273 12.16 2.79 39.60
CA ALA A 273 12.80 2.04 38.52
C ALA A 273 13.80 1.02 39.07
N THR A 274 13.94 0.94 40.40
CA THR A 274 14.63 -0.15 41.06
C THR A 274 13.80 -1.41 40.90
N LEU A 275 14.40 -2.46 40.32
CA LEU A 275 13.69 -3.71 40.03
C LEU A 275 13.14 -4.33 41.33
N PRO A 276 11.82 -4.55 41.44
CA PRO A 276 11.23 -5.09 42.65
C PRO A 276 11.64 -6.54 42.87
N VAL A 277 11.72 -6.92 44.14
CA VAL A 277 12.04 -8.29 44.56
C VAL A 277 10.97 -9.31 44.15
N HIS A 278 9.76 -8.86 43.81
CA HIS A 278 8.69 -9.67 43.21
C HIS A 278 8.37 -9.14 41.80
N HIS A 279 8.67 -9.91 40.77
CA HIS A 279 8.40 -9.51 39.40
C HIS A 279 8.13 -10.71 38.49
N LEU A 280 7.36 -10.47 37.43
CA LEU A 280 7.07 -11.42 36.36
C LEU A 280 7.35 -10.76 35.01
N GLY A 281 7.92 -11.50 34.06
CA GLY A 281 8.13 -10.95 32.72
C GLY A 281 8.57 -11.97 31.69
N TRP A 282 8.94 -11.48 30.52
CA TRP A 282 9.49 -12.32 29.46
C TRP A 282 10.93 -12.74 29.78
N SER A 283 11.24 -14.03 29.66
CA SER A 283 12.60 -14.53 29.88
C SER A 283 13.57 -14.07 28.78
N THR A 284 13.06 -13.94 27.54
CA THR A 284 13.85 -13.55 26.36
C THR A 284 13.23 -12.33 25.68
N PRO A 285 13.74 -11.10 25.91
CA PRO A 285 13.10 -9.88 25.43
C PRO A 285 13.28 -9.65 23.92
N HIS A 286 14.19 -10.36 23.25
CA HIS A 286 14.43 -10.24 21.81
C HIS A 286 14.56 -11.61 21.15
N ILE A 287 13.76 -11.86 20.12
CA ILE A 287 13.80 -13.11 19.36
C ILE A 287 13.90 -12.80 17.87
N LEU A 288 14.77 -13.53 17.18
CA LEU A 288 14.85 -13.56 15.72
C LEU A 288 14.29 -14.91 15.25
N ALA A 289 13.36 -14.87 14.31
CA ALA A 289 12.74 -16.06 13.74
C ALA A 289 12.44 -15.87 12.26
N ARG A 290 12.06 -16.94 11.57
CA ARG A 290 11.57 -16.90 10.19
C ARG A 290 10.07 -17.18 10.15
N ALA A 291 9.41 -16.76 9.07
CA ALA A 291 8.03 -17.14 8.79
C ALA A 291 7.86 -18.67 8.91
N ARG A 292 6.73 -19.11 9.46
CA ARG A 292 6.41 -20.53 9.75
C ARG A 292 7.27 -21.23 10.80
N ASP A 293 8.25 -20.56 11.41
CA ASP A 293 8.92 -21.11 12.58
C ASP A 293 7.94 -21.19 13.76
N THR A 294 8.20 -22.15 14.65
CA THR A 294 7.55 -22.20 15.95
C THR A 294 8.48 -21.58 16.99
N VAL A 295 8.07 -20.46 17.57
CA VAL A 295 8.85 -19.73 18.56
C VAL A 295 8.40 -20.08 19.96
N ARG A 296 9.36 -20.30 20.86
CA ARG A 296 9.11 -20.54 22.29
C ARG A 296 9.33 -19.24 23.07
N LEU A 297 8.32 -18.83 23.82
CA LEU A 297 8.33 -17.63 24.65
C LEU A 297 8.22 -18.05 26.11
N GLY A 298 9.27 -17.81 26.90
CA GLY A 298 9.25 -18.10 28.34
C GLY A 298 8.73 -16.92 29.14
N LEU A 299 7.92 -17.21 30.16
CA LEU A 299 7.59 -16.26 31.23
C LEU A 299 8.38 -16.65 32.47
N GLN A 300 9.10 -15.70 33.04
CA GLN A 300 9.84 -15.85 34.29
C GLN A 300 9.08 -15.22 35.46
N LEU A 301 9.25 -15.78 36.64
CA LEU A 301 8.75 -15.24 37.90
C LEU A 301 9.88 -15.21 38.93
N GLN A 302 10.01 -14.08 39.61
CA GLN A 302 10.85 -13.93 40.79
C GLN A 302 9.95 -13.59 41.97
N LEU A 303 10.02 -14.37 43.04
CA LEU A 303 9.38 -14.12 44.31
C LEU A 303 10.47 -13.98 45.39
N GLY A 304 10.75 -12.76 45.84
CA GLY A 304 11.70 -12.51 46.93
C GLY A 304 11.32 -13.18 48.26
N GLY A 305 12.31 -13.45 49.11
CA GLY A 305 12.21 -14.36 50.27
C GLY A 305 11.15 -14.07 51.33
N ASN A 306 10.60 -12.85 51.40
CA ASN A 306 9.54 -12.49 52.34
C ASN A 306 8.12 -12.58 51.73
N ALA A 307 7.98 -13.01 50.47
CA ALA A 307 6.65 -13.17 49.86
C ALA A 307 5.86 -14.29 50.54
N PRO A 308 4.53 -14.15 50.65
CA PRO A 308 3.68 -15.31 50.89
C PRO A 308 3.77 -16.29 49.71
N THR A 309 3.46 -17.56 49.96
CA THR A 309 3.40 -18.58 48.91
C THR A 309 2.31 -18.22 47.90
N LEU A 310 2.62 -18.30 46.61
CA LEU A 310 1.70 -17.94 45.53
C LEU A 310 0.79 -19.13 45.21
N GLN A 311 -0.52 -18.89 45.19
CA GLN A 311 -1.54 -19.88 44.81
C GLN A 311 -1.96 -19.75 43.36
N GLY A 312 -2.01 -18.54 42.82
CA GLY A 312 -2.51 -18.32 41.48
C GLY A 312 -2.08 -17.00 40.88
N LEU A 313 -2.15 -16.94 39.56
CA LEU A 313 -1.78 -15.81 38.75
C LEU A 313 -2.73 -15.68 37.55
N LEU A 314 -3.24 -14.48 37.33
CA LEU A 314 -3.98 -14.08 36.13
C LEU A 314 -3.17 -13.00 35.41
N LEU A 315 -2.75 -13.28 34.18
CA LEU A 315 -1.94 -12.39 33.35
C LEU A 315 -2.73 -11.97 32.11
N THR A 316 -2.72 -10.68 31.80
CA THR A 316 -3.19 -10.17 30.51
C THR A 316 -1.99 -9.72 29.69
N ALA A 317 -1.93 -10.17 28.43
CA ALA A 317 -0.90 -9.80 27.47
C ALA A 317 -1.53 -9.35 26.13
N GLN A 318 -0.82 -8.49 25.42
CA GLN A 318 -1.16 -8.03 24.08
C GLN A 318 -0.27 -8.72 23.05
N LEU A 319 -0.88 -9.44 22.13
CA LEU A 319 -0.23 -10.09 20.98
C LEU A 319 -0.21 -9.17 19.74
N PRO A 320 0.71 -9.41 18.79
CA PRO A 320 0.74 -8.68 17.53
C PRO A 320 -0.42 -9.12 16.62
N HIS A 321 -0.91 -8.21 15.79
CA HIS A 321 -2.03 -8.48 14.87
C HIS A 321 -1.58 -9.41 13.73
N HIS A 322 -2.35 -10.48 13.45
CA HIS A 322 -2.12 -11.43 12.33
C HIS A 322 -0.72 -12.06 12.23
N ALA A 323 0.01 -12.16 13.35
CA ALA A 323 1.38 -12.64 13.35
C ALA A 323 1.54 -14.16 13.54
N HIS A 324 0.47 -14.86 13.91
CA HIS A 324 0.55 -16.27 14.29
C HIS A 324 -0.60 -17.11 13.75
N THR A 325 -0.31 -18.37 13.46
CA THR A 325 -1.24 -19.38 12.97
C THR A 325 -1.85 -20.19 14.11
N TYR A 326 -1.10 -20.40 15.19
CA TYR A 326 -1.56 -21.07 16.40
C TYR A 326 -0.79 -20.59 17.63
N LEU A 327 -1.37 -20.83 18.80
CA LEU A 327 -0.78 -20.53 20.11
C LEU A 327 -1.05 -21.71 21.05
N VAL A 328 -0.03 -22.20 21.73
CA VAL A 328 -0.15 -23.23 22.78
C VAL A 328 0.50 -22.71 24.06
N LEU A 329 -0.16 -22.94 25.20
CA LEU A 329 0.39 -22.66 26.52
C LEU A 329 0.79 -23.99 27.17
N GLU A 330 2.01 -24.04 27.69
CA GLU A 330 2.59 -25.20 28.35
C GLU A 330 3.19 -24.81 29.71
N PRO A 331 3.25 -25.74 30.67
CA PRO A 331 4.08 -25.60 31.84
C PRO A 331 5.53 -25.33 31.46
N GLY A 332 6.17 -24.35 32.11
CA GLY A 332 7.59 -24.08 31.92
C GLY A 332 8.46 -25.03 32.75
N ALA A 333 9.74 -25.14 32.42
CA ALA A 333 10.66 -26.08 33.08
C ALA A 333 10.86 -25.79 34.59
N SER A 334 10.48 -24.60 35.06
CA SER A 334 10.58 -24.21 36.47
C SER A 334 9.26 -24.38 37.24
N LEU A 335 8.14 -24.78 36.61
CA LEU A 335 6.90 -25.03 37.33
C LEU A 335 6.97 -26.39 38.04
N PRO A 336 6.93 -26.45 39.38
CA PRO A 336 6.93 -27.71 40.11
C PRO A 336 5.58 -28.44 39.93
N ASP A 337 5.64 -29.76 39.81
CA ASP A 337 4.46 -30.66 39.73
C ASP A 337 3.37 -30.16 38.75
N PRO A 338 3.68 -29.98 37.46
CA PRO A 338 2.83 -29.26 36.51
C PRO A 338 1.41 -29.84 36.38
N ASP A 339 1.23 -31.15 36.56
CA ASP A 339 -0.07 -31.83 36.52
C ASP A 339 -1.01 -31.43 37.67
N ARG A 340 -0.49 -30.76 38.70
CA ARG A 340 -1.25 -30.25 39.86
C ARG A 340 -1.70 -28.80 39.69
N TRP A 341 -1.30 -28.15 38.60
CA TRP A 341 -1.66 -26.77 38.30
C TRP A 341 -2.74 -26.73 37.22
N THR A 342 -3.76 -25.91 37.46
CA THR A 342 -4.69 -25.54 36.40
C THR A 342 -4.05 -24.46 35.55
N LEU A 343 -3.75 -24.81 34.31
CA LEU A 343 -3.22 -23.91 33.30
C LEU A 343 -4.30 -23.68 32.22
N GLN A 344 -4.73 -22.45 32.05
CA GLN A 344 -5.76 -22.09 31.06
C GLN A 344 -5.39 -20.80 30.35
N PHE A 345 -5.83 -20.66 29.10
CA PHE A 345 -5.75 -19.39 28.40
C PHE A 345 -6.93 -19.17 27.48
N THR A 346 -7.19 -17.89 27.20
CA THR A 346 -8.12 -17.48 26.16
C THR A 346 -7.52 -16.33 25.37
N GLN A 347 -7.79 -16.32 24.07
CA GLN A 347 -7.41 -15.22 23.19
C GLN A 347 -8.69 -14.59 22.60
N GLN A 348 -8.90 -13.30 22.83
CA GLN A 348 -9.94 -12.51 22.19
C GLN A 348 -9.28 -11.41 21.35
N GLY A 349 -9.35 -11.54 20.02
CA GLY A 349 -8.60 -10.67 19.12
C GLY A 349 -7.10 -10.74 19.41
N ASN A 350 -6.52 -9.62 19.84
CA ASN A 350 -5.10 -9.51 20.17
C ASN A 350 -4.83 -9.57 21.69
N THR A 351 -5.86 -9.70 22.51
CA THR A 351 -5.70 -9.78 23.96
C THR A 351 -5.68 -11.25 24.38
N LEU A 352 -4.63 -11.62 25.11
CA LEU A 352 -4.38 -12.95 25.65
C LEU A 352 -4.55 -12.88 27.17
N GLN A 353 -5.42 -13.71 27.72
CA GLN A 353 -5.52 -13.94 29.16
C GLN A 353 -4.97 -15.32 29.51
N LEU A 354 -4.06 -15.38 30.48
CA LEU A 354 -3.47 -16.62 31.00
C LEU A 354 -3.83 -16.77 32.47
N LEU A 355 -4.32 -17.94 32.85
CA LEU A 355 -4.60 -18.33 34.23
C LEU A 355 -3.68 -19.48 34.62
N LEU A 356 -3.00 -19.32 35.75
CA LEU A 356 -2.31 -20.37 36.48
C LEU A 356 -2.92 -20.44 37.87
N LEU A 357 -3.46 -21.58 38.29
CA LEU A 357 -4.09 -21.72 39.60
C LEU A 357 -3.78 -23.09 40.23
N GLY A 358 -3.25 -23.07 41.44
CA GLY A 358 -3.05 -24.24 42.29
C GLY A 358 -4.26 -24.52 43.18
N ASP A 359 -4.39 -25.76 43.63
CA ASP A 359 -5.50 -26.26 44.47
C ASP A 359 -5.39 -25.91 45.97
N ALA A 360 -4.63 -24.85 46.31
CA ALA A 360 -4.23 -24.44 47.66
C ALA A 360 -3.27 -25.39 48.40
N THR A 361 -3.19 -26.67 48.02
CA THR A 361 -2.20 -27.61 48.56
C THR A 361 -0.88 -27.55 47.80
N HIS A 362 -0.93 -27.20 46.51
CA HIS A 362 0.23 -26.91 45.68
C HIS A 362 0.35 -25.39 45.49
N THR A 363 1.51 -24.85 45.86
CA THR A 363 1.78 -23.41 45.88
C THR A 363 3.21 -23.15 45.43
N LEU A 364 3.52 -21.95 44.95
CA LEU A 364 4.89 -21.55 44.66
C LEU A 364 5.49 -20.83 45.87
N SER A 365 6.51 -21.44 46.46
CA SER A 365 7.31 -20.81 47.49
C SER A 365 8.10 -19.61 46.94
N PRO A 366 8.54 -18.69 47.81
CA PRO A 366 9.52 -17.67 47.42
C PRO A 366 10.75 -18.31 46.76
N GLY A 367 11.12 -17.81 45.58
CA GLY A 367 12.13 -18.43 44.73
C GLY A 367 12.27 -17.75 43.37
N SER A 368 13.19 -18.28 42.55
CA SER A 368 13.38 -17.88 41.16
C SER A 368 12.88 -18.96 40.22
N TYR A 369 12.02 -18.56 39.28
CA TYR A 369 11.38 -19.43 38.30
C TYR A 369 11.68 -18.88 36.89
N PRO A 370 12.87 -19.15 36.33
CA PRO A 370 13.32 -18.55 35.07
C PRO A 370 12.48 -18.94 33.85
N GLU A 371 11.76 -20.04 33.92
CA GLU A 371 10.75 -20.44 32.93
C GLU A 371 9.54 -21.04 33.66
N LEU A 372 8.71 -20.19 34.26
CA LEU A 372 7.49 -20.59 34.94
C LEU A 372 6.45 -21.14 33.94
N LEU A 373 6.22 -20.41 32.86
CA LEU A 373 5.31 -20.81 31.78
C LEU A 373 6.00 -20.71 30.43
N ARG A 374 5.57 -21.53 29.48
CA ARG A 374 6.06 -21.49 28.09
C ARG A 374 4.88 -21.30 27.14
N LEU A 375 5.01 -20.34 26.23
CA LEU A 375 4.09 -20.18 25.11
C LEU A 375 4.79 -20.63 23.83
N GLN A 376 4.14 -21.49 23.04
CA GLN A 376 4.57 -21.83 21.70
C GLN A 376 3.72 -21.05 20.68
N LEU A 377 4.38 -20.31 19.80
CA LEU A 377 3.76 -19.45 18.81
C LEU A 377 4.19 -19.88 17.40
N GLY A 378 3.26 -20.38 16.58
CA GLY A 378 3.51 -20.66 15.17
C GLY A 378 3.41 -19.37 14.35
N LEU A 379 4.48 -18.96 13.69
CA LEU A 379 4.51 -17.68 12.97
C LEU A 379 3.83 -17.76 11.60
N ALA A 380 3.05 -16.74 11.25
CA ALA A 380 2.45 -16.59 9.94
C ALA A 380 3.48 -16.21 8.86
N ASP A 381 3.08 -16.30 7.60
CA ASP A 381 3.87 -15.75 6.49
C ASP A 381 3.90 -14.21 6.59
N VAL A 382 5.09 -13.64 6.38
CA VAL A 382 5.30 -12.19 6.32
C VAL A 382 5.82 -11.81 4.94
N PRO A 383 5.39 -10.67 4.36
CA PRO A 383 5.86 -10.23 3.05
C PRO A 383 7.32 -9.77 3.11
N ASP A 384 7.70 -9.09 4.20
CA ASP A 384 9.02 -8.51 4.44
C ASP A 384 9.50 -8.79 5.87
N THR A 385 10.75 -8.42 6.16
CA THR A 385 11.28 -8.49 7.52
C THR A 385 10.44 -7.62 8.45
N THR A 386 9.66 -8.26 9.32
CA THR A 386 8.64 -7.62 10.14
C THR A 386 9.07 -7.62 11.61
N ARG A 387 8.96 -6.47 12.29
CA ARG A 387 9.22 -6.35 13.73
C ARG A 387 7.88 -6.31 14.48
N LEU A 388 7.71 -7.26 15.38
CA LEU A 388 6.52 -7.46 16.19
C LEU A 388 6.85 -7.23 17.66
N GLN A 389 5.84 -6.86 18.45
CA GLN A 389 6.01 -6.65 19.90
C GLN A 389 4.87 -7.32 20.67
N LEU A 390 5.23 -8.11 21.67
CA LEU A 390 4.33 -8.68 22.66
C LEU A 390 4.49 -7.89 23.96
N THR A 391 3.38 -7.52 24.61
CA THR A 391 3.41 -6.63 25.78
C THR A 391 2.56 -7.18 26.91
N LEU A 392 3.13 -7.36 28.10
CA LEU A 392 2.35 -7.68 29.30
C LEU A 392 1.58 -6.44 29.76
N GLN A 393 0.28 -6.57 30.01
CA GLN A 393 -0.61 -5.44 30.32
C GLN A 393 -0.88 -5.32 31.81
N SER A 394 -1.32 -6.40 32.45
CA SER A 394 -1.66 -6.46 33.87
C SER A 394 -1.40 -7.87 34.41
N VAL A 395 -1.14 -7.94 35.71
CA VAL A 395 -0.97 -9.20 36.45
C VAL A 395 -1.69 -9.09 37.78
N GLU A 396 -2.43 -10.13 38.14
CA GLU A 396 -3.00 -10.34 39.46
C GLU A 396 -2.43 -11.64 40.01
N ALA A 397 -1.87 -11.59 41.21
CA ALA A 397 -1.36 -12.78 41.90
C ALA A 397 -1.95 -12.84 43.30
N ILE A 398 -2.24 -14.05 43.77
CA ILE A 398 -2.88 -14.29 45.06
C ILE A 398 -2.04 -15.22 45.93
N ALA A 399 -2.03 -14.95 47.23
CA ALA A 399 -1.37 -15.79 48.22
C ALA A 399 -2.22 -17.00 48.59
N ALA A 400 -1.56 -18.11 48.92
CA ALA A 400 -2.20 -19.36 49.36
C ALA A 400 -2.65 -19.30 50.81
N THR A 401 -3.65 -18.46 51.07
CA THR A 401 -4.30 -18.31 52.37
C THR A 401 -5.82 -18.23 52.16
N PRO A 402 -6.65 -18.55 53.16
CA PRO A 402 -8.11 -18.46 53.04
C PRO A 402 -8.62 -17.09 52.57
N GLU A 403 -7.91 -16.02 52.93
CA GLU A 403 -8.23 -14.63 52.58
C GLU A 403 -7.72 -14.23 51.19
N ALA A 404 -6.87 -15.04 50.57
CA ALA A 404 -6.26 -14.84 49.25
C ALA A 404 -5.80 -13.39 48.96
N PRO A 405 -5.00 -12.75 49.84
CA PRO A 405 -4.55 -11.38 49.63
C PRO A 405 -3.68 -11.30 48.37
N SER A 406 -3.77 -10.15 47.68
CA SER A 406 -3.01 -9.91 46.46
C SER A 406 -1.51 -9.80 46.74
N ILE A 407 -0.70 -10.45 45.89
CA ILE A 407 0.76 -10.31 45.85
C ILE A 407 1.08 -9.29 44.75
N GLY A 408 1.71 -8.18 45.12
CA GLY A 408 2.14 -7.17 44.15
C GLY A 408 3.30 -7.68 43.30
N LEU A 409 3.05 -7.94 42.01
CA LEU A 409 4.07 -8.31 41.03
C LEU A 409 4.35 -7.17 40.06
N ALA A 410 5.61 -6.77 39.94
CA ALA A 410 6.03 -5.87 38.88
C ALA A 410 6.18 -6.61 37.54
N LEU A 411 5.85 -5.94 36.42
CA LEU A 411 6.03 -6.53 35.09
C LEU A 411 7.41 -6.17 34.53
N HIS A 412 8.34 -7.13 34.48
CA HIS A 412 9.69 -6.93 33.95
C HIS A 412 10.38 -8.23 33.51
N PRO A 413 10.96 -8.28 32.29
CA PRO A 413 10.74 -7.41 31.15
C PRO A 413 9.28 -7.44 30.67
N ARG A 414 8.70 -6.26 30.46
CA ARG A 414 7.28 -6.11 30.07
C ARG A 414 7.05 -6.39 28.59
N ARG A 415 8.03 -6.08 27.74
CA ARG A 415 7.95 -6.17 26.27
C ARG A 415 8.89 -7.25 25.75
N LEU A 416 8.43 -7.98 24.75
CA LEU A 416 9.23 -8.89 23.95
C LEU A 416 9.15 -8.42 22.49
N HIS A 417 10.29 -8.25 21.86
CA HIS A 417 10.41 -7.89 20.45
C HIS A 417 10.75 -9.13 19.63
N LEU A 418 9.92 -9.43 18.64
CA LEU A 418 10.09 -10.55 17.73
C LEU A 418 10.34 -10.02 16.32
N THR A 419 11.50 -10.31 15.73
CA THR A 419 11.77 -9.99 14.33
C THR A 419 11.61 -11.23 13.48
N VAL A 420 10.67 -11.19 12.54
CA VAL A 420 10.34 -12.30 11.64
C VAL A 420 10.85 -11.98 10.24
N ARG A 421 11.72 -12.84 9.70
CA ARG A 421 12.17 -12.75 8.31
C ARG A 421 11.30 -13.61 7.39
N PRO A 422 10.99 -13.16 6.16
CA PRO A 422 10.27 -14.00 5.20
C PRO A 422 11.12 -15.19 4.77
N ARG A 423 10.45 -16.28 4.36
CA ARG A 423 11.10 -17.37 3.61
C ARG A 423 11.04 -17.04 2.13
N ILE A 424 12.19 -17.10 1.46
CA ILE A 424 12.30 -16.73 0.05
C ILE A 424 11.92 -17.90 -0.88
N ALA A 425 11.42 -17.58 -2.05
CA ALA A 425 11.35 -18.49 -3.20
C ALA A 425 11.99 -17.77 -4.40
N GLN A 426 12.56 -18.50 -5.34
CA GLN A 426 13.11 -17.96 -6.59
C GLN A 426 12.36 -18.54 -7.77
N ALA A 427 12.26 -17.79 -8.85
CA ALA A 427 11.71 -18.27 -10.12
C ALA A 427 12.79 -18.16 -11.19
N VAL A 428 13.21 -19.30 -11.72
CA VAL A 428 14.15 -19.36 -12.85
C VAL A 428 13.52 -20.18 -13.96
N LEU A 429 13.30 -19.55 -15.12
CA LEU A 429 12.69 -20.17 -16.28
C LEU A 429 13.77 -20.52 -17.32
N MET A 430 13.73 -21.73 -17.87
CA MET A 430 14.71 -22.21 -18.86
C MET A 430 14.03 -23.01 -19.98
N PRO A 431 14.27 -22.70 -21.26
CA PRO A 431 15.03 -21.55 -21.77
C PRO A 431 14.26 -20.22 -21.63
N ASP A 432 14.91 -19.09 -21.91
CA ASP A 432 14.33 -17.73 -21.98
C ASP A 432 13.66 -17.44 -23.34
N THR A 433 14.08 -18.15 -24.39
CA THR A 433 13.42 -18.19 -25.70
C THR A 433 13.26 -19.64 -26.15
N LEU A 434 12.03 -20.03 -26.49
CA LEU A 434 11.71 -21.34 -27.04
C LEU A 434 11.47 -21.26 -28.55
N ARG A 435 12.29 -21.95 -29.34
CA ARG A 435 12.11 -22.07 -30.79
C ARG A 435 11.63 -23.46 -31.16
N LEU A 436 10.44 -23.55 -31.72
CA LEU A 436 9.87 -24.79 -32.23
C LEU A 436 10.22 -24.98 -33.71
N PRO A 437 10.45 -26.22 -34.17
CA PRO A 437 10.70 -26.50 -35.58
C PRO A 437 9.46 -26.20 -36.43
N ALA A 438 9.66 -26.05 -37.74
CA ALA A 438 8.57 -25.95 -38.70
C ALA A 438 7.60 -27.13 -38.53
N THR A 439 6.31 -26.82 -38.48
CA THR A 439 5.25 -27.79 -38.16
C THR A 439 4.19 -27.74 -39.27
N PRO A 440 4.01 -28.81 -40.04
CA PRO A 440 2.94 -28.89 -41.03
C PRO A 440 1.56 -28.82 -40.38
N VAL A 441 0.62 -28.15 -41.04
CA VAL A 441 -0.80 -28.13 -40.64
C VAL A 441 -1.34 -29.56 -40.52
N GLY A 442 -2.15 -29.81 -39.49
CA GLY A 442 -2.65 -31.15 -39.17
C GLY A 442 -1.70 -31.99 -38.31
N THR A 443 -0.49 -31.49 -38.02
CA THR A 443 0.43 -32.09 -37.06
C THR A 443 0.60 -31.18 -35.84
N ARG A 444 1.27 -31.70 -34.79
CA ARG A 444 1.60 -30.94 -33.59
C ARG A 444 3.06 -31.10 -33.20
N ARG A 445 3.64 -30.04 -32.63
CA ARG A 445 4.93 -30.09 -31.95
C ARG A 445 4.77 -29.71 -30.50
N SER A 446 5.60 -30.29 -29.65
CA SER A 446 5.66 -29.98 -28.23
C SER A 446 7.10 -29.82 -27.82
N ALA A 447 7.35 -28.89 -26.90
CA ALA A 447 8.63 -28.73 -26.23
C ALA A 447 8.40 -28.51 -24.73
N THR A 448 9.45 -28.81 -23.97
CA THR A 448 9.45 -28.65 -22.51
C THR A 448 10.20 -27.40 -22.13
N VAL A 449 9.58 -26.59 -21.27
CA VAL A 449 10.20 -25.47 -20.56
C VAL A 449 10.27 -25.85 -19.10
N TYR A 450 11.32 -25.44 -18.40
CA TYR A 450 11.52 -25.77 -17.00
C TYR A 450 11.36 -24.52 -16.14
N LEU A 451 10.60 -24.63 -15.05
CA LEU A 451 10.54 -23.63 -13.99
C LEU A 451 11.22 -24.21 -12.74
N SER A 452 12.22 -23.51 -12.23
CA SER A 452 13.03 -23.92 -11.10
C SER A 452 12.89 -22.96 -9.93
N ASN A 453 12.98 -23.49 -8.70
CA ASN A 453 13.05 -22.74 -7.45
C ASN A 453 14.41 -22.94 -6.75
N PRO A 454 15.53 -22.48 -7.36
CA PRO A 454 16.86 -22.70 -6.82
C PRO A 454 17.08 -21.87 -5.55
N GLY A 455 17.62 -22.48 -4.50
CA GLY A 455 17.90 -21.81 -3.23
C GLY A 455 16.66 -21.31 -2.49
N GLY A 456 15.45 -21.75 -2.88
CA GLY A 456 14.21 -21.43 -2.18
C GLY A 456 14.16 -22.04 -0.78
N GLU A 457 13.44 -21.39 0.13
CA GLU A 457 13.17 -21.85 1.49
C GLU A 457 11.69 -22.23 1.70
N ARG A 458 10.86 -22.00 0.68
CA ARG A 458 9.45 -22.39 0.59
C ARG A 458 9.07 -22.69 -0.87
N PRO A 459 7.92 -23.34 -1.13
CA PRO A 459 7.43 -23.52 -2.49
C PRO A 459 7.19 -22.18 -3.21
N LEU A 460 7.54 -22.15 -4.50
CA LEU A 460 7.19 -21.10 -5.46
C LEU A 460 5.82 -21.42 -6.05
N HIS A 461 4.89 -20.48 -6.07
CA HIS A 461 3.62 -20.60 -6.77
C HIS A 461 3.65 -19.74 -8.02
N ALA A 462 3.36 -20.33 -9.18
CA ALA A 462 3.36 -19.65 -10.46
C ALA A 462 2.07 -19.87 -11.24
N ARG A 463 1.68 -18.87 -12.04
CA ARG A 463 0.58 -18.89 -13.01
C ARG A 463 1.08 -18.45 -14.38
N PHE A 464 0.52 -19.06 -15.41
CA PHE A 464 0.99 -18.96 -16.78
C PHE A 464 -0.07 -18.28 -17.65
N TYR A 465 0.28 -17.13 -18.24
CA TYR A 465 -0.60 -16.38 -19.13
C TYR A 465 0.03 -16.26 -20.50
N LEU A 466 -0.59 -16.86 -21.51
CA LEU A 466 -0.11 -16.83 -22.89
C LEU A 466 -0.77 -15.67 -23.65
N SER A 467 -0.01 -14.98 -24.50
CA SER A 467 -0.55 -14.03 -25.47
C SER A 467 -1.60 -14.70 -26.38
N PRO A 468 -2.62 -13.98 -26.88
CA PRO A 468 -3.66 -14.56 -27.71
C PRO A 468 -3.11 -15.11 -29.04
N ASP A 469 -2.81 -16.40 -29.09
CA ASP A 469 -2.53 -17.15 -30.30
C ASP A 469 -3.22 -18.52 -30.20
N PRO A 470 -4.22 -18.82 -31.05
CA PRO A 470 -4.98 -20.07 -30.96
C PRO A 470 -4.16 -21.31 -31.31
N THR A 471 -2.95 -21.15 -31.85
CA THR A 471 -2.08 -22.25 -32.28
C THR A 471 -1.10 -22.69 -31.19
N VAL A 472 -0.94 -21.92 -30.11
CA VAL A 472 0.00 -22.22 -29.03
C VAL A 472 -0.79 -22.47 -27.73
N THR A 473 -0.45 -23.55 -27.03
CA THR A 473 -1.05 -23.90 -25.73
C THR A 473 0.03 -24.27 -24.72
N ILE A 474 -0.26 -24.06 -23.43
CA ILE A 474 0.61 -24.43 -22.32
C ILE A 474 -0.13 -25.27 -21.30
N VAL A 475 0.54 -26.30 -20.77
CA VAL A 475 0.02 -27.16 -19.70
C VAL A 475 1.12 -27.44 -18.66
N PRO A 476 0.84 -27.29 -17.35
CA PRO A 476 -0.38 -26.74 -16.73
C PRO A 476 -0.46 -25.20 -16.81
N ASP A 477 -1.59 -24.62 -16.39
CA ASP A 477 -1.84 -23.17 -16.30
C ASP A 477 -1.36 -22.55 -14.97
N SER A 478 -1.11 -23.38 -13.95
CA SER A 478 -0.51 -23.01 -12.69
C SER A 478 0.26 -24.17 -12.07
N ILE A 479 1.28 -23.87 -11.26
CA ILE A 479 2.10 -24.90 -10.60
C ILE A 479 2.71 -24.39 -9.29
N ALA A 480 2.98 -25.32 -8.37
CA ALA A 480 3.79 -25.09 -7.19
C ALA A 480 5.13 -25.86 -7.31
N VAL A 481 6.26 -25.17 -7.11
CA VAL A 481 7.62 -25.73 -7.26
C VAL A 481 8.29 -25.78 -5.89
N ALA A 482 8.62 -26.98 -5.41
CA ALA A 482 9.27 -27.15 -4.11
C ALA A 482 10.67 -26.50 -4.07
N PRO A 483 11.19 -26.16 -2.88
CA PRO A 483 12.58 -25.72 -2.71
C PRO A 483 13.60 -26.60 -3.42
N ASN A 484 14.49 -25.99 -4.23
CA ASN A 484 15.51 -26.66 -5.03
C ASN A 484 14.99 -27.68 -6.05
N ASP A 485 13.69 -27.61 -6.39
CA ASP A 485 13.08 -28.47 -7.39
C ASP A 485 12.94 -27.75 -8.74
N THR A 486 12.74 -28.53 -9.80
CA THR A 486 12.55 -28.05 -11.17
C THR A 486 11.43 -28.84 -11.82
N VAL A 487 10.38 -28.14 -12.27
CA VAL A 487 9.19 -28.76 -12.87
C VAL A 487 9.10 -28.46 -14.36
N PRO A 488 8.67 -29.45 -15.18
CA PRO A 488 8.46 -29.25 -16.61
C PRO A 488 7.09 -28.62 -16.91
N LEU A 489 7.06 -27.75 -17.91
CA LEU A 489 5.89 -27.14 -18.54
C LEU A 489 5.89 -27.56 -20.01
N THR A 490 4.75 -28.03 -20.51
CA THR A 490 4.63 -28.42 -21.92
C THR A 490 4.05 -27.28 -22.73
N VAL A 491 4.82 -26.77 -23.68
CA VAL A 491 4.35 -25.84 -24.71
C VAL A 491 4.04 -26.66 -25.96
N ARG A 492 2.82 -26.52 -26.50
CA ARG A 492 2.38 -27.20 -27.73
C ARG A 492 2.06 -26.16 -28.79
N PHE A 493 2.52 -26.42 -30.01
CA PHE A 493 2.19 -25.67 -31.22
C PHE A 493 1.46 -26.56 -32.21
N GLU A 494 0.32 -26.08 -32.70
CA GLU A 494 -0.58 -26.78 -33.61
C GLU A 494 -1.17 -25.78 -34.61
N PRO A 495 -0.53 -25.62 -35.78
CA PRO A 495 -1.01 -24.73 -36.82
C PRO A 495 -2.26 -25.30 -37.49
N THR A 496 -3.11 -24.41 -37.97
CA THR A 496 -4.35 -24.75 -38.69
C THR A 496 -4.27 -24.21 -40.12
N LEU A 497 -5.17 -24.66 -41.00
CA LEU A 497 -5.23 -24.17 -42.39
C LEU A 497 -5.33 -22.64 -42.49
N ARG A 498 -5.94 -21.97 -41.50
CA ARG A 498 -6.06 -20.50 -41.45
C ARG A 498 -4.99 -19.83 -40.59
N ASN A 499 -4.59 -20.47 -39.49
CA ASN A 499 -3.59 -19.94 -38.58
C ASN A 499 -2.28 -20.74 -38.70
N PHE A 500 -1.42 -20.31 -39.63
CA PHE A 500 -0.07 -20.85 -39.85
C PHE A 500 0.92 -19.71 -40.15
N GLY A 501 2.09 -20.02 -40.68
CA GLY A 501 3.21 -19.08 -40.87
C GLY A 501 3.99 -18.85 -39.58
N ARG A 502 4.80 -17.78 -39.56
CA ARG A 502 5.59 -17.39 -38.38
C ARG A 502 4.66 -16.93 -37.25
N ARG A 503 4.79 -17.57 -36.10
CA ARG A 503 4.08 -17.25 -34.86
C ARG A 503 5.08 -16.87 -33.77
N VAL A 504 4.79 -15.77 -33.09
CA VAL A 504 5.54 -15.30 -31.93
C VAL A 504 4.53 -15.09 -30.81
N ALA A 505 4.60 -15.95 -29.80
CA ALA A 505 3.77 -15.85 -28.60
C ALA A 505 4.65 -15.48 -27.41
N SER A 506 4.11 -14.73 -26.47
CA SER A 506 4.75 -14.46 -25.19
C SER A 506 4.02 -15.20 -24.07
N LEU A 507 4.77 -15.88 -23.23
CA LEU A 507 4.30 -16.49 -22.00
C LEU A 507 4.74 -15.64 -20.82
N HIS A 508 3.77 -15.10 -20.10
CA HIS A 508 3.98 -14.36 -18.87
C HIS A 508 3.81 -15.28 -17.66
N VAL A 509 4.85 -15.38 -16.84
CA VAL A 509 4.89 -16.20 -15.64
C VAL A 509 4.77 -15.29 -14.42
N GLN A 510 3.57 -15.24 -13.85
CA GLN A 510 3.31 -14.52 -12.62
C GLN A 510 3.63 -15.42 -11.43
N HIS A 511 4.42 -14.96 -10.46
CA HIS A 511 4.83 -15.80 -9.33
C HIS A 511 5.03 -15.05 -8.01
N ASP A 512 5.04 -15.80 -6.91
CA ASP A 512 5.27 -15.26 -5.56
C ASP A 512 6.74 -15.31 -5.09
N GLY A 513 7.68 -15.65 -5.99
CA GLY A 513 9.12 -15.62 -5.75
C GLY A 513 9.75 -14.23 -5.82
N LEU A 514 11.04 -14.12 -5.48
CA LEU A 514 11.84 -12.90 -5.60
C LEU A 514 11.92 -12.45 -7.07
N GLY A 515 11.75 -11.15 -7.31
CA GLY A 515 11.82 -10.54 -8.65
C GLY A 515 10.45 -10.13 -9.18
N SER A 516 10.43 -9.60 -10.41
CA SER A 516 9.21 -9.33 -11.17
C SER A 516 8.79 -10.55 -11.99
N ASP A 517 7.59 -10.50 -12.56
CA ASP A 517 7.08 -11.52 -13.47
C ASP A 517 8.11 -11.86 -14.57
N THR A 518 8.23 -13.15 -14.87
CA THR A 518 9.20 -13.69 -15.84
C THR A 518 8.53 -13.85 -17.21
N LEU A 519 9.26 -13.55 -18.29
CA LEU A 519 8.75 -13.63 -19.67
C LEU A 519 9.49 -14.71 -20.47
N LEU A 520 8.76 -15.52 -21.21
CA LEU A 520 9.30 -16.43 -22.23
C LEU A 520 8.76 -16.04 -23.61
N ILE A 521 9.64 -15.96 -24.60
CA ILE A 521 9.26 -15.80 -26.01
C ILE A 521 9.22 -17.18 -26.68
N ILE A 522 8.12 -17.48 -27.36
CA ILE A 522 7.90 -18.71 -28.11
C ILE A 522 7.83 -18.34 -29.59
N GLU A 523 8.76 -18.87 -30.39
CA GLU A 523 8.76 -18.72 -31.84
C GLU A 523 8.48 -20.07 -32.50
N ALA A 524 7.53 -20.10 -33.43
CA ALA A 524 7.17 -21.29 -34.20
C ALA A 524 6.79 -20.92 -35.64
N THR A 525 6.86 -21.87 -36.57
CA THR A 525 6.42 -21.68 -37.95
C THR A 525 5.49 -22.81 -38.37
N GLY A 526 4.27 -22.47 -38.75
CA GLY A 526 3.34 -23.41 -39.38
C GLY A 526 3.50 -23.41 -40.89
N THR A 527 3.47 -24.58 -41.53
CA THR A 527 3.63 -24.74 -42.99
C THR A 527 2.48 -25.56 -43.58
N GLY A 528 2.26 -25.47 -44.90
CA GLY A 528 1.23 -26.25 -45.58
C GLY A 528 -0.20 -25.81 -45.22
N GLY A 529 -0.39 -24.52 -44.92
CA GLY A 529 -1.73 -23.95 -44.71
C GLY A 529 -2.42 -23.57 -46.02
N LEU A 530 -3.63 -23.01 -45.93
CA LEU A 530 -4.39 -22.60 -47.11
C LEU A 530 -3.54 -21.65 -47.98
N GLY A 531 -3.35 -21.98 -49.26
CA GLY A 531 -2.52 -21.25 -50.22
C GLY A 531 -1.02 -21.49 -50.17
N ASP A 532 -0.48 -22.27 -49.23
CA ASP A 532 0.96 -22.54 -49.03
C ASP A 532 1.32 -23.95 -49.53
N ALA A 533 1.51 -24.07 -50.84
CA ALA A 533 1.85 -25.32 -51.51
C ALA A 533 3.36 -25.58 -51.56
N THR A 534 4.18 -24.55 -51.35
CA THR A 534 5.64 -24.71 -51.26
C THR A 534 6.12 -25.10 -49.85
N GLU A 535 5.21 -25.13 -48.86
CA GLU A 535 5.40 -25.56 -47.47
C GLU A 535 6.47 -24.77 -46.69
N GLU A 536 6.63 -23.50 -47.01
CA GLU A 536 7.54 -22.59 -46.31
C GLU A 536 6.84 -21.71 -45.28
N GLY A 537 5.51 -21.80 -45.13
CA GLY A 537 4.76 -20.97 -44.19
C GLY A 537 4.52 -19.55 -44.68
N ALA A 538 4.54 -19.36 -46.00
CA ALA A 538 4.15 -18.13 -46.67
C ALA A 538 3.05 -18.44 -47.70
N VAL A 539 2.33 -17.40 -48.13
CA VAL A 539 1.45 -17.47 -49.30
C VAL A 539 1.89 -16.34 -50.22
N ASP A 540 2.60 -16.68 -51.28
CA ASP A 540 3.22 -15.71 -52.18
C ASP A 540 3.32 -16.19 -53.64
N VAL A 541 4.10 -15.48 -54.45
CA VAL A 541 4.26 -15.81 -55.88
C VAL A 541 4.91 -17.17 -56.15
N ALA A 542 5.58 -17.78 -55.16
CA ALA A 542 6.04 -19.17 -55.22
C ALA A 542 4.85 -20.13 -55.36
N ASP A 543 3.85 -19.98 -54.49
CA ASP A 543 2.63 -20.78 -54.51
C ASP A 543 1.81 -20.55 -55.79
N LEU A 544 1.73 -19.29 -56.22
CA LEU A 544 1.08 -18.94 -57.48
C LEU A 544 1.76 -19.62 -58.68
N GLN A 545 3.09 -19.58 -58.75
CA GLN A 545 3.85 -20.22 -59.82
C GLN A 545 3.62 -21.74 -59.81
N ARG A 546 3.56 -22.35 -58.61
CA ARG A 546 3.26 -23.77 -58.45
C ARG A 546 1.84 -24.11 -58.90
N GLY A 547 0.86 -23.31 -58.50
CA GLY A 547 -0.54 -23.46 -58.93
C GLY A 547 -0.73 -23.33 -60.45
N ILE A 548 -0.06 -22.37 -61.10
CA ILE A 548 -0.11 -22.21 -62.56
C ILE A 548 0.36 -23.50 -63.25
N ARG A 549 1.43 -24.13 -62.77
CA ARG A 549 1.95 -25.38 -63.34
C ARG A 549 0.94 -26.52 -63.23
N TYR A 550 0.25 -26.64 -62.10
CA TYR A 550 -0.78 -27.66 -61.89
C TYR A 550 -2.01 -27.43 -62.78
N VAL A 551 -2.50 -26.19 -62.88
CA VAL A 551 -3.67 -25.88 -63.74
C VAL A 551 -3.37 -26.08 -65.23
N LEU A 552 -2.11 -25.85 -65.66
CA LEU A 552 -1.66 -26.12 -67.03
C LEU A 552 -1.36 -27.60 -67.31
N GLY A 553 -1.39 -28.48 -66.29
CA GLY A 553 -0.99 -29.88 -66.42
C GLY A 553 0.50 -30.08 -66.74
N LEU A 554 1.35 -29.10 -66.39
CA LEU A 554 2.80 -29.22 -66.50
C LEU A 554 3.39 -30.14 -65.43
N GLU A 555 2.64 -30.37 -64.35
CA GLU A 555 3.01 -31.18 -63.20
C GLU A 555 1.72 -31.69 -62.52
N GLU A 556 1.78 -32.84 -61.84
CA GLU A 556 0.65 -33.41 -61.11
C GLU A 556 0.69 -32.97 -59.64
N PRO A 557 -0.42 -32.43 -59.07
CA PRO A 557 -0.44 -31.98 -57.69
C PRO A 557 -0.53 -33.15 -56.70
N GLU A 558 0.23 -33.08 -55.61
CA GLU A 558 0.10 -34.01 -54.49
C GLU A 558 -1.22 -33.79 -53.72
N ALA A 559 -1.57 -34.70 -52.81
CA ALA A 559 -2.79 -34.57 -52.02
C ALA A 559 -2.81 -33.29 -51.17
N GLN A 560 -1.66 -32.92 -50.61
CA GLN A 560 -1.49 -31.69 -49.84
C GLN A 560 -1.64 -30.44 -50.73
N ASP A 561 -1.02 -30.44 -51.92
CA ASP A 561 -1.14 -29.34 -52.89
C ASP A 561 -2.60 -29.10 -53.28
N ARG A 562 -3.37 -30.16 -53.53
CA ARG A 562 -4.81 -30.06 -53.83
C ARG A 562 -5.55 -29.44 -52.65
N LEU A 563 -5.28 -29.87 -51.42
CA LEU A 563 -5.94 -29.36 -50.22
C LEU A 563 -5.70 -27.85 -50.02
N VAL A 564 -4.48 -27.37 -50.27
CA VAL A 564 -4.10 -25.99 -49.95
C VAL A 564 -4.36 -25.02 -51.10
N LEU A 565 -4.29 -25.47 -52.36
CA LEU A 565 -4.52 -24.62 -53.53
C LEU A 565 -5.96 -24.64 -54.04
N ASP A 566 -6.79 -25.62 -53.66
CA ASP A 566 -8.23 -25.66 -53.97
C ASP A 566 -8.98 -24.68 -53.05
N VAL A 567 -8.93 -23.41 -53.45
CA VAL A 567 -9.42 -22.28 -52.66
C VAL A 567 -10.72 -21.72 -53.24
N ALA A 568 -11.25 -22.27 -54.34
CA ALA A 568 -12.45 -21.80 -55.02
C ALA A 568 -13.47 -22.93 -55.25
N PRO A 569 -14.73 -22.79 -54.78
CA PRO A 569 -15.31 -21.64 -54.12
C PRO A 569 -14.72 -21.42 -52.72
N PHE A 570 -14.40 -20.16 -52.44
CA PHE A 570 -13.71 -19.79 -51.22
C PHE A 570 -14.61 -19.95 -49.99
N PRO A 571 -14.12 -20.50 -48.87
CA PRO A 571 -12.75 -20.97 -48.61
C PRO A 571 -12.51 -22.47 -48.74
N HIS A 572 -13.49 -23.23 -49.20
CA HIS A 572 -13.53 -24.69 -49.04
C HIS A 572 -13.09 -25.47 -50.27
N GLY A 573 -13.03 -24.83 -51.43
CA GLY A 573 -12.70 -25.51 -52.68
C GLY A 573 -13.83 -26.40 -53.21
N ASP A 574 -13.66 -26.92 -54.42
CA ASP A 574 -14.58 -27.88 -55.06
C ASP A 574 -13.95 -29.27 -55.31
N GLY A 575 -12.73 -29.48 -54.82
CA GLY A 575 -11.89 -30.65 -55.02
C GLY A 575 -11.03 -30.60 -56.28
N GLN A 576 -11.07 -29.52 -57.08
CA GLN A 576 -10.38 -29.42 -58.36
C GLN A 576 -9.57 -28.15 -58.50
N LEU A 577 -8.28 -28.29 -58.82
CA LEU A 577 -7.42 -27.14 -59.15
C LEU A 577 -7.75 -26.61 -60.54
N ARG A 578 -8.33 -25.41 -60.59
CA ARG A 578 -8.81 -24.75 -61.80
C ARG A 578 -8.39 -23.28 -61.84
N LEU A 579 -8.76 -22.59 -62.91
CA LEU A 579 -8.43 -21.17 -63.11
C LEU A 579 -9.01 -20.26 -62.02
N ASN A 580 -10.18 -20.60 -61.46
CA ASN A 580 -10.82 -19.88 -60.37
C ASN A 580 -9.95 -19.88 -59.10
N ASP A 581 -9.23 -20.96 -58.81
CA ASP A 581 -8.32 -21.04 -57.67
C ASP A 581 -7.15 -20.08 -57.81
N LEU A 582 -6.53 -20.04 -59.00
CA LEU A 582 -5.48 -19.06 -59.30
C LEU A 582 -6.02 -17.63 -59.19
N GLY A 583 -7.26 -17.41 -59.63
CA GLY A 583 -7.93 -16.12 -59.48
C GLY A 583 -8.03 -15.68 -58.02
N VAL A 584 -8.48 -16.57 -57.13
CA VAL A 584 -8.55 -16.29 -55.69
C VAL A 584 -7.15 -16.08 -55.10
N LEU A 585 -6.18 -16.91 -55.46
CA LEU A 585 -4.81 -16.84 -54.95
C LEU A 585 -4.09 -15.55 -55.36
N VAL A 586 -4.18 -15.14 -56.63
CA VAL A 586 -3.62 -13.86 -57.12
C VAL A 586 -4.23 -12.68 -56.36
N GLN A 587 -5.55 -12.69 -56.15
CA GLN A 587 -6.23 -11.64 -55.40
C GLN A 587 -5.76 -11.61 -53.94
N ALA A 588 -5.61 -12.77 -53.32
CA ALA A 588 -5.18 -12.90 -51.93
C ALA A 588 -3.75 -12.39 -51.73
N ILE A 589 -2.81 -12.79 -52.60
CA ILE A 589 -1.41 -12.33 -52.58
C ILE A 589 -1.34 -10.82 -52.81
N ALA A 590 -2.08 -10.29 -53.79
CA ALA A 590 -2.08 -8.86 -54.11
C ALA A 590 -2.61 -8.01 -52.94
N ARG A 591 -3.69 -8.47 -52.31
CA ARG A 591 -4.33 -7.79 -51.18
C ARG A 591 -3.70 -8.09 -49.83
N ASN A 592 -2.78 -9.06 -49.78
CA ASN A 592 -2.24 -9.61 -48.54
C ASN A 592 -3.34 -10.09 -47.56
N GLN A 593 -4.48 -10.54 -48.11
CA GLN A 593 -5.69 -10.85 -47.37
C GLN A 593 -6.60 -11.75 -48.21
N TRP A 594 -7.22 -12.75 -47.58
CA TRP A 594 -8.22 -13.62 -48.18
C TRP A 594 -9.55 -12.89 -48.47
N PRO A 595 -10.43 -13.43 -49.35
CA PRO A 595 -11.73 -12.84 -49.68
C PRO A 595 -12.67 -12.55 -48.50
N ASP A 596 -12.56 -13.28 -47.40
CA ASP A 596 -13.33 -13.07 -46.16
C ASP A 596 -12.74 -11.99 -45.23
N GLY A 597 -11.63 -11.36 -45.62
CA GLY A 597 -10.92 -10.39 -44.80
C GLY A 597 -9.91 -11.00 -43.83
N HIS A 598 -9.69 -12.32 -43.83
CA HIS A 598 -8.64 -12.92 -43.01
C HIS A 598 -7.24 -12.59 -43.61
N PRO A 599 -6.26 -12.08 -42.84
CA PRO A 599 -4.93 -11.77 -43.38
C PRO A 599 -4.19 -13.04 -43.84
N LEU A 600 -3.26 -12.88 -44.80
CA LEU A 600 -2.31 -13.93 -45.15
C LEU A 600 -1.33 -14.19 -43.99
N PRO A 601 -0.73 -15.40 -43.90
CA PRO A 601 0.26 -15.71 -42.87
C PRO A 601 1.46 -14.75 -42.93
N VAL A 602 2.00 -14.42 -41.76
CA VAL A 602 3.30 -13.73 -41.67
C VAL A 602 4.37 -14.73 -42.12
N PRO A 603 5.15 -14.43 -43.18
CA PRO A 603 6.18 -15.36 -43.65
C PRO A 603 7.28 -15.51 -42.58
N PRO A 604 7.96 -16.67 -42.50
CA PRO A 604 9.19 -16.77 -41.72
C PRO A 604 10.26 -15.81 -42.27
N PRO A 605 11.29 -15.47 -41.46
CA PRO A 605 12.43 -14.72 -41.96
C PRO A 605 13.02 -15.49 -43.15
N PHE A 606 13.35 -14.78 -44.23
CA PHE A 606 13.75 -15.39 -45.51
C PHE A 606 14.67 -16.62 -45.34
N PRO A 607 14.39 -17.73 -46.04
CA PRO A 607 15.27 -18.88 -46.00
C PRO A 607 16.67 -18.42 -46.40
N ARG A 608 17.66 -18.69 -45.54
CA ARG A 608 19.07 -18.57 -45.90
C ARG A 608 19.31 -19.56 -47.04
N THR A 609 19.29 -19.10 -48.28
CA THR A 609 19.61 -19.94 -49.42
C THR A 609 21.03 -20.46 -49.25
N SER A 610 21.17 -21.78 -49.15
CA SER A 610 22.45 -22.49 -49.08
C SER A 610 23.12 -22.63 -50.45
N ALA A 611 22.65 -21.90 -51.46
CA ALA A 611 23.21 -21.94 -52.79
C ALA A 611 24.36 -20.93 -52.90
N LYS A 612 25.56 -21.42 -53.19
CA LYS A 612 26.72 -20.61 -53.60
C LYS A 612 26.29 -19.52 -54.59
N GLN A 613 26.43 -18.26 -54.18
CA GLN A 613 26.93 -17.13 -54.99
C GLN A 613 26.32 -16.83 -56.37
N ASP A 614 25.05 -17.15 -56.62
CA ASP A 614 24.44 -16.68 -57.87
C ASP A 614 24.01 -15.20 -57.79
N ALA A 615 24.21 -14.45 -58.88
CA ALA A 615 23.89 -13.01 -58.94
C ALA A 615 22.40 -12.73 -58.65
N PRO A 616 22.08 -11.79 -57.73
CA PRO A 616 20.71 -11.53 -57.31
C PRO A 616 19.89 -10.81 -58.39
N ILE A 617 18.58 -11.02 -58.37
CA ILE A 617 17.64 -10.16 -59.08
C ILE A 617 17.62 -8.81 -58.36
N THR A 618 18.00 -7.76 -59.07
CA THR A 618 18.24 -6.44 -58.49
C THR A 618 17.08 -5.52 -58.82
N LEU A 619 16.43 -4.95 -57.81
CA LEU A 619 15.51 -3.83 -57.97
C LEU A 619 16.30 -2.53 -57.95
N HIS A 620 16.38 -1.86 -59.08
CA HIS A 620 16.94 -0.52 -59.24
C HIS A 620 15.88 0.53 -58.98
N LEU A 621 16.12 1.36 -57.96
CA LEU A 621 15.36 2.57 -57.69
C LEU A 621 16.07 3.74 -58.38
N GLN A 622 15.53 4.18 -59.52
CA GLN A 622 16.13 5.21 -60.36
C GLN A 622 15.49 6.57 -60.07
N PRO A 623 16.24 7.57 -59.56
CA PRO A 623 15.72 8.94 -59.45
C PRO A 623 15.49 9.51 -60.85
N GLU A 624 14.29 10.03 -61.10
CA GLU A 624 13.94 10.61 -62.39
C GLU A 624 13.95 12.15 -62.34
N PRO A 625 14.19 12.85 -63.46
CA PRO A 625 14.27 14.31 -63.51
C PRO A 625 12.98 15.04 -63.08
N ASP A 626 11.83 14.36 -63.16
CA ASP A 626 10.51 14.86 -62.77
C ASP A 626 10.20 14.66 -61.28
N GLY A 627 11.18 14.21 -60.49
CA GLY A 627 11.04 13.98 -59.05
C GLY A 627 10.35 12.66 -58.70
N MET A 628 9.99 11.84 -59.69
CA MET A 628 9.50 10.48 -59.48
C MET A 628 10.66 9.51 -59.26
N THR A 629 10.35 8.33 -58.72
CA THR A 629 11.32 7.22 -58.60
C THR A 629 10.91 6.10 -59.54
N GLY A 630 11.72 5.81 -60.56
CA GLY A 630 11.54 4.68 -61.45
C GLY A 630 11.86 3.35 -60.78
N LEU A 631 11.02 2.35 -61.02
CA LEU A 631 11.24 0.96 -60.61
C LEU A 631 11.68 0.14 -61.81
N GLU A 632 12.94 -0.28 -61.82
CA GLU A 632 13.51 -1.16 -62.84
C GLU A 632 14.06 -2.42 -62.18
N ILE A 633 13.84 -3.57 -62.78
CA ILE A 633 14.42 -4.85 -62.35
C ILE A 633 15.53 -5.21 -63.33
N GLU A 634 16.68 -5.61 -62.81
CA GLU A 634 17.74 -6.28 -63.55
C GLU A 634 17.81 -7.75 -63.11
N ALA A 635 17.48 -8.65 -64.03
CA ALA A 635 17.50 -10.09 -63.81
C ALA A 635 18.68 -10.71 -64.58
N PRO A 636 19.75 -11.16 -63.89
CA PRO A 636 20.91 -11.78 -64.54
C PRO A 636 20.64 -13.22 -65.02
N ARG A 637 19.46 -13.77 -64.69
CA ARG A 637 19.03 -15.14 -64.98
C ARG A 637 17.52 -15.18 -65.24
N PRO A 638 16.98 -16.28 -65.80
CA PRO A 638 15.53 -16.43 -65.94
C PRO A 638 14.81 -16.45 -64.59
N PHE A 639 13.62 -15.88 -64.54
CA PHE A 639 12.71 -15.90 -63.38
C PHE A 639 11.27 -16.06 -63.87
N ALA A 640 10.35 -16.57 -63.05
CA ALA A 640 8.98 -16.84 -63.48
C ALA A 640 7.95 -15.89 -62.89
N ALA A 641 8.11 -15.54 -61.61
CA ALA A 641 7.24 -14.57 -60.96
C ALA A 641 7.99 -13.71 -59.95
N LEU A 642 7.43 -12.53 -59.66
CA LEU A 642 7.93 -11.61 -58.64
C LEU A 642 6.79 -10.97 -57.87
N GLN A 643 7.08 -10.63 -56.62
CA GLN A 643 6.23 -9.85 -55.74
C GLN A 643 7.05 -8.75 -55.08
N LEU A 644 6.59 -7.51 -55.28
CA LEU A 644 7.09 -6.34 -54.58
C LEU A 644 5.95 -5.76 -53.75
N MET A 645 6.17 -5.61 -52.44
CA MET A 645 5.27 -4.87 -51.56
C MET A 645 6.00 -3.67 -50.97
N LEU A 646 5.39 -2.51 -51.11
CA LEU A 646 5.86 -1.23 -50.60
C LEU A 646 4.83 -0.66 -49.62
N PRO A 647 5.24 0.26 -48.73
CA PRO A 647 4.30 1.12 -48.00
C PRO A 647 3.36 1.84 -48.97
N PRO A 648 2.24 2.42 -48.49
CA PRO A 648 1.30 3.15 -49.34
C PRO A 648 2.02 4.25 -50.12
N VAL A 649 2.05 4.12 -51.44
CA VAL A 649 2.71 5.06 -52.35
C VAL A 649 1.98 5.07 -53.67
N ALA A 650 1.83 6.25 -54.28
CA ALA A 650 1.17 6.38 -55.56
C ALA A 650 2.05 5.80 -56.68
N PHE A 651 1.46 4.90 -57.49
CA PHE A 651 2.13 4.20 -58.57
C PHE A 651 1.59 4.64 -59.93
N ASP A 652 2.49 4.84 -60.88
CA ASP A 652 2.18 5.16 -62.28
C ASP A 652 2.72 4.07 -63.22
N ALA A 653 1.79 3.35 -63.84
CA ALA A 653 2.08 2.28 -64.78
C ALA A 653 2.35 2.76 -66.22
N ALA A 654 2.17 4.06 -66.52
CA ALA A 654 2.22 4.57 -67.91
C ALA A 654 3.60 4.43 -68.57
N ARG A 655 4.67 4.33 -67.77
CA ARG A 655 6.06 4.15 -68.24
C ARG A 655 6.60 2.73 -67.99
N GLN A 656 5.71 1.74 -67.93
CA GLN A 656 6.11 0.33 -67.85
C GLN A 656 6.68 -0.18 -69.19
N ALA A 657 7.67 -1.06 -69.13
CA ALA A 657 8.23 -1.75 -70.28
C ALA A 657 8.42 -3.23 -69.92
N LEU A 658 7.39 -4.02 -70.22
CA LEU A 658 7.27 -5.44 -69.89
C LEU A 658 6.97 -6.27 -71.16
N PRO A 659 7.37 -7.56 -71.21
CA PRO A 659 7.01 -8.46 -72.29
C PRO A 659 5.50 -8.59 -72.47
N ALA A 660 5.03 -8.81 -73.69
CA ALA A 660 3.59 -8.92 -74.01
C ALA A 660 2.87 -10.07 -73.27
N ASN A 661 3.60 -11.12 -72.89
CA ASN A 661 3.13 -12.27 -72.14
C ASN A 661 3.23 -12.09 -70.61
N ALA A 662 3.68 -10.92 -70.13
CA ALA A 662 3.71 -10.62 -68.72
C ALA A 662 2.30 -10.25 -68.22
N HIS A 663 1.81 -10.97 -67.22
CA HIS A 663 0.71 -10.49 -66.40
C HIS A 663 1.30 -9.61 -65.30
N PHE A 664 1.04 -8.31 -65.39
CA PHE A 664 1.46 -7.34 -64.40
C PHE A 664 0.25 -6.76 -63.67
N ARG A 665 0.20 -6.98 -62.36
CA ARG A 665 -0.89 -6.54 -61.50
C ARG A 665 -0.38 -5.54 -60.48
N VAL A 666 -1.11 -4.43 -60.38
CA VAL A 666 -0.90 -3.36 -59.40
C VAL A 666 -2.12 -3.33 -58.49
N GLU A 667 -1.92 -3.53 -57.19
CA GLU A 667 -2.97 -3.39 -56.19
C GLU A 667 -2.56 -2.30 -55.20
N ASN A 668 -3.33 -1.21 -55.17
CA ASN A 668 -3.10 -0.11 -54.24
C ASN A 668 -4.11 -0.21 -53.10
N ASN A 669 -3.63 -0.52 -51.90
CA ASN A 669 -4.43 -0.62 -50.69
C ASN A 669 -4.05 0.49 -49.70
N PRO A 670 -4.92 0.81 -48.71
CA PRO A 670 -4.61 1.82 -47.70
C PRO A 670 -3.32 1.55 -46.91
N ASN A 671 -2.91 0.28 -46.81
CA ASN A 671 -1.78 -0.15 -45.98
C ASN A 671 -0.51 -0.48 -46.77
N HIS A 672 -0.61 -0.72 -48.08
CA HIS A 672 0.51 -1.09 -48.93
C HIS A 672 0.20 -0.95 -50.42
N LEU A 673 1.24 -0.82 -51.24
CA LEU A 673 1.21 -1.04 -52.68
C LEU A 673 1.80 -2.42 -52.98
N ALA A 674 1.08 -3.27 -53.71
CA ALA A 674 1.58 -4.56 -54.20
C ALA A 674 1.72 -4.56 -55.73
N LEU A 675 2.88 -4.98 -56.22
CA LEU A 675 3.15 -5.24 -57.62
C LEU A 675 3.46 -6.73 -57.80
N LEU A 676 2.69 -7.41 -58.64
CA LEU A 676 2.90 -8.80 -59.02
C LEU A 676 3.18 -8.89 -60.51
N MET A 677 4.24 -9.60 -60.89
CA MET A 677 4.51 -9.94 -62.29
C MET A 677 4.67 -11.45 -62.39
N TYR A 678 3.94 -12.09 -63.31
CA TYR A 678 3.99 -13.54 -63.54
C TYR A 678 3.54 -13.86 -64.97
N ARG A 679 3.63 -15.13 -65.39
CA ARG A 679 3.11 -15.61 -66.67
C ARG A 679 2.12 -16.74 -66.48
N LEU A 680 0.94 -16.64 -67.09
CA LEU A 680 -0.07 -17.70 -67.05
C LEU A 680 0.23 -18.89 -67.96
N ASP A 681 1.25 -18.79 -68.82
CA ASP A 681 1.74 -19.91 -69.64
C ASP A 681 2.82 -20.77 -68.92
N GLY A 682 3.13 -20.43 -67.65
CA GLY A 682 4.06 -21.18 -66.80
C GLY A 682 5.55 -21.07 -67.17
N ALA A 683 5.90 -20.35 -68.24
CA ALA A 683 7.28 -20.21 -68.68
C ALA A 683 8.02 -19.06 -67.97
N ALA A 684 9.35 -19.13 -67.94
CA ALA A 684 10.19 -18.09 -67.33
C ALA A 684 10.38 -16.87 -68.24
N PHE A 685 10.44 -15.67 -67.66
CA PHE A 685 11.00 -14.48 -68.29
C PHE A 685 12.50 -14.65 -68.56
N ALA A 686 12.97 -14.09 -69.67
CA ALA A 686 14.38 -14.14 -70.03
C ALA A 686 15.24 -13.27 -69.09
N PRO A 687 16.55 -13.50 -68.98
CA PRO A 687 17.45 -12.53 -68.36
C PRO A 687 17.35 -11.17 -69.07
N GLY A 688 17.41 -10.07 -68.32
CA GLY A 688 17.30 -8.73 -68.90
C GLY A 688 16.84 -7.67 -67.90
N ARG A 689 16.56 -6.47 -68.42
CA ARG A 689 16.01 -5.36 -67.66
C ARG A 689 14.54 -5.15 -67.96
N TYR A 690 13.76 -4.91 -66.91
CA TYR A 690 12.30 -4.79 -66.96
C TYR A 690 11.87 -3.55 -66.19
N ARG A 691 11.14 -2.65 -66.85
CA ARG A 691 10.66 -1.42 -66.19
C ARG A 691 9.26 -1.64 -65.67
N LEU A 692 9.09 -1.65 -64.35
CA LEU A 692 7.79 -1.89 -63.72
C LEU A 692 6.89 -0.66 -63.79
N GLY A 693 7.44 0.54 -63.57
CA GLY A 693 6.67 1.79 -63.54
C GLY A 693 7.38 2.88 -62.75
N MET A 694 6.62 3.87 -62.28
CA MET A 694 7.12 5.02 -61.51
C MET A 694 6.39 5.16 -60.18
N LEU A 695 7.10 5.59 -59.14
CA LEU A 695 6.56 6.01 -57.86
C LEU A 695 6.50 7.53 -57.78
N ARG A 696 5.36 8.05 -57.32
CA ARG A 696 5.15 9.49 -57.07
C ARG A 696 5.39 9.80 -55.61
N ASP A 697 5.87 11.01 -55.35
CA ASP A 697 6.00 11.60 -54.01
C ASP A 697 6.85 10.78 -53.02
N VAL A 698 7.76 9.94 -53.53
CA VAL A 698 8.69 9.11 -52.76
C VAL A 698 10.08 9.22 -53.35
N LYS A 699 11.08 9.42 -52.49
CA LYS A 699 12.49 9.39 -52.88
C LYS A 699 13.06 7.99 -52.75
N ALA A 700 13.86 7.60 -53.73
CA ALA A 700 14.52 6.30 -53.82
C ALA A 700 15.33 5.92 -52.56
N ASP A 701 15.97 6.89 -51.91
CA ASP A 701 16.80 6.70 -50.71
C ASP A 701 16.01 6.50 -49.41
N THR A 702 14.74 6.92 -49.38
CA THR A 702 13.85 6.79 -48.22
C THR A 702 12.89 5.59 -48.29
N LEU A 703 12.86 4.89 -49.42
CA LEU A 703 11.93 3.79 -49.65
C LEU A 703 12.39 2.53 -48.91
N HIS A 704 11.60 2.07 -47.94
CA HIS A 704 11.77 0.75 -47.34
C HIS A 704 10.76 -0.22 -47.94
N LEU A 705 11.20 -1.43 -48.25
CA LEU A 705 10.35 -2.47 -48.84
C LEU A 705 9.70 -3.29 -47.73
N LEU A 706 8.41 -3.60 -47.89
CA LEU A 706 7.70 -4.54 -47.02
C LEU A 706 7.99 -5.98 -47.44
N ARG A 707 8.10 -6.24 -48.74
CA ARG A 707 8.43 -7.56 -49.30
C ARG A 707 9.08 -7.42 -50.68
N TRP A 708 10.10 -8.23 -50.95
CA TRP A 708 10.73 -8.37 -52.27
C TRP A 708 11.06 -9.83 -52.50
N VAL A 709 10.34 -10.46 -53.41
CA VAL A 709 10.44 -11.90 -53.70
C VAL A 709 10.49 -12.08 -55.21
N ALA A 710 11.35 -12.97 -55.67
CA ALA A 710 11.34 -13.48 -57.02
C ALA A 710 11.54 -15.00 -56.99
N VAL A 711 10.91 -15.71 -57.92
CA VAL A 711 10.96 -17.17 -58.00
C VAL A 711 11.31 -17.66 -59.40
N ASP A 712 11.89 -18.85 -59.51
CA ASP A 712 12.17 -19.51 -60.77
C ASP A 712 10.94 -20.26 -61.35
N ALA A 713 11.12 -20.95 -62.48
CA ALA A 713 10.06 -21.66 -63.20
C ALA A 713 9.35 -22.77 -62.40
N ILE A 714 9.96 -23.26 -61.33
CA ILE A 714 9.40 -24.30 -60.45
C ILE A 714 9.03 -23.74 -59.06
N GLY A 715 9.00 -22.41 -58.90
CA GLY A 715 8.59 -21.75 -57.67
C GLY A 715 9.68 -21.64 -56.60
N ARG A 716 10.96 -21.93 -56.91
CA ARG A 716 12.04 -21.74 -55.92
C ARG A 716 12.43 -20.28 -55.80
N TYR A 717 12.60 -19.82 -54.57
CA TYR A 717 13.09 -18.48 -54.26
C TYR A 717 14.46 -18.20 -54.87
N LEU A 718 14.55 -17.08 -55.58
CA LEU A 718 15.78 -16.52 -56.12
C LEU A 718 16.34 -15.46 -55.15
N SER A 719 17.66 -15.29 -55.14
CA SER A 719 18.30 -14.22 -54.38
C SER A 719 17.88 -12.87 -54.94
N THR A 720 17.51 -11.93 -54.07
CA THR A 720 17.02 -10.61 -54.44
C THR A 720 17.76 -9.51 -53.69
N THR A 721 18.00 -8.38 -54.34
CA THR A 721 18.60 -7.19 -53.71
C THR A 721 17.96 -5.91 -54.23
N VAL A 722 18.21 -4.79 -53.56
CA VAL A 722 17.76 -3.45 -53.94
C VAL A 722 18.97 -2.55 -54.09
N GLN A 723 19.02 -1.77 -55.17
CA GLN A 723 20.05 -0.77 -55.42
C GLN A 723 19.39 0.56 -55.76
N VAL A 724 19.87 1.64 -55.16
CA VAL A 724 19.49 3.00 -55.57
C VAL A 724 20.49 3.42 -56.63
N ALA A 725 20.02 3.66 -57.85
CA ALA A 725 20.89 4.14 -58.92
C ALA A 725 21.41 5.53 -58.56
N ARG A 726 22.72 5.67 -58.39
CA ARG A 726 23.35 7.00 -58.29
C ARG A 726 23.26 7.63 -59.68
N ALA A 727 22.55 8.74 -59.80
CA ALA A 727 22.70 9.61 -60.96
C ALA A 727 24.19 9.91 -61.14
N THR A 728 24.73 9.69 -62.34
CA THR A 728 26.07 10.17 -62.72
C THR A 728 26.14 11.65 -62.36
N PRO A 729 27.13 12.09 -61.56
CA PRO A 729 27.15 13.43 -61.03
C PRO A 729 27.30 14.42 -62.19
N VAL A 730 26.24 15.17 -62.48
CA VAL A 730 26.39 16.54 -62.96
C VAL A 730 26.92 17.30 -61.76
N GLU A 731 28.07 17.94 -61.94
CA GLU A 731 28.77 18.75 -60.95
C GLU A 731 27.76 19.60 -60.15
N PRO A 732 27.61 19.40 -58.83
CA PRO A 732 26.56 20.04 -58.07
C PRO A 732 26.82 21.54 -58.02
N ALA A 733 25.85 22.32 -58.50
CA ALA A 733 25.71 23.71 -58.09
C ALA A 733 25.74 23.76 -56.56
N ALA A 734 26.70 24.50 -56.01
CA ALA A 734 26.92 24.67 -54.58
C ALA A 734 25.59 24.90 -53.85
N SER A 735 25.23 23.97 -52.94
CA SER A 735 24.06 24.17 -52.08
C SER A 735 24.27 25.44 -51.24
N PRO A 736 23.26 26.32 -51.11
CA PRO A 736 23.42 27.51 -50.30
C PRO A 736 23.76 27.12 -48.84
N PRO A 737 24.59 27.92 -48.15
CA PRO A 737 24.87 27.70 -46.74
C PRO A 737 23.56 27.63 -45.94
N LEU A 738 23.49 26.72 -44.97
CA LEU A 738 22.34 26.55 -44.09
C LEU A 738 22.82 26.44 -42.65
N PHE A 739 22.23 27.21 -41.72
CA PHE A 739 22.44 27.04 -40.28
C PHE A 739 21.17 26.55 -39.60
N PHE A 740 21.32 25.54 -38.74
CA PHE A 740 20.24 25.03 -37.91
C PHE A 740 20.12 25.83 -36.60
N PRO A 741 18.93 25.86 -35.99
CA PRO A 741 18.76 26.44 -34.66
C PRO A 741 19.73 25.81 -33.63
N PRO A 742 20.30 26.62 -32.72
CA PRO A 742 21.22 26.11 -31.70
C PRO A 742 20.50 25.16 -30.74
N TYR A 743 21.20 24.09 -30.31
CA TYR A 743 20.70 23.10 -29.36
C TYR A 743 21.73 22.85 -28.24
N PRO A 744 21.32 22.57 -26.99
CA PRO A 744 19.95 22.55 -26.48
C PRO A 744 19.37 23.94 -26.22
N GLN A 745 18.06 24.08 -26.39
CA GLN A 745 17.30 25.29 -26.10
C GLN A 745 16.10 24.93 -25.20
N PRO A 746 16.00 25.43 -23.95
CA PRO A 746 16.93 26.34 -23.27
C PRO A 746 18.29 25.72 -22.92
N PHE A 747 19.34 26.55 -22.88
CA PHE A 747 20.71 26.14 -22.53
C PHE A 747 20.99 26.32 -21.04
N ALA A 748 21.23 25.20 -20.34
CA ALA A 748 21.64 25.16 -18.95
C ALA A 748 23.15 24.81 -18.78
N PRO A 749 24.05 25.76 -18.46
CA PRO A 749 25.49 25.49 -18.29
C PRO A 749 25.84 24.57 -17.10
N THR A 750 24.86 24.24 -16.24
CA THR A 750 24.96 23.25 -15.17
C THR A 750 24.70 21.82 -15.65
N ARG A 751 23.95 21.64 -16.75
CA ARG A 751 23.58 20.32 -17.31
C ARG A 751 24.19 20.05 -18.68
N HIS A 752 24.58 21.08 -19.41
CA HIS A 752 25.13 21.00 -20.75
C HIS A 752 26.54 21.58 -20.79
N THR A 753 27.44 20.89 -21.49
CA THR A 753 28.84 21.31 -21.65
C THR A 753 29.02 22.47 -22.63
N ALA A 754 28.17 22.54 -23.66
CA ALA A 754 28.16 23.61 -24.66
C ALA A 754 26.81 23.70 -25.38
N LEU A 755 26.53 24.87 -25.95
CA LEU A 755 25.52 25.10 -26.97
C LEU A 755 26.12 24.75 -28.33
N ILE A 756 25.44 23.91 -29.10
CA ILE A 756 25.89 23.39 -30.39
C ILE A 756 25.27 24.22 -31.51
N LEU A 757 26.13 24.83 -32.33
CA LEU A 757 25.79 25.46 -33.61
C LEU A 757 26.13 24.48 -34.72
N SER A 758 25.17 24.16 -35.59
CA SER A 758 25.38 23.23 -36.69
C SER A 758 24.81 23.75 -37.99
N GLY A 759 25.33 23.26 -39.10
CA GLY A 759 24.91 23.68 -40.43
C GLY A 759 25.71 22.98 -41.51
N THR A 760 25.46 23.38 -42.75
CA THR A 760 26.19 22.90 -43.94
C THR A 760 26.73 24.08 -44.73
N LEU A 761 27.99 24.00 -45.15
CA LEU A 761 28.64 24.99 -46.00
C LEU A 761 29.06 24.37 -47.34
N PRO A 762 28.86 25.04 -48.48
CA PRO A 762 29.31 24.52 -49.77
C PRO A 762 30.85 24.48 -49.89
N THR A 763 31.54 25.43 -49.25
CA THR A 763 33.00 25.54 -49.23
C THR A 763 33.49 25.92 -47.84
N PRO A 764 34.75 25.62 -47.48
CA PRO A 764 35.28 26.00 -46.18
C PRO A 764 35.23 27.52 -46.04
N SER A 765 34.63 28.01 -44.97
CA SER A 765 34.34 29.44 -44.79
C SER A 765 34.82 29.94 -43.44
N ALA A 766 35.42 31.13 -43.41
CA ALA A 766 35.62 31.85 -42.17
C ALA A 766 34.25 32.19 -41.56
N PHE A 767 34.13 32.06 -40.24
CA PHE A 767 32.93 32.43 -39.51
C PHE A 767 33.21 33.41 -38.37
N THR A 768 32.20 34.19 -38.02
CA THR A 768 32.16 34.98 -36.79
C THR A 768 30.92 34.63 -35.99
N LEU A 769 31.11 34.41 -34.69
CA LEU A 769 30.06 34.20 -33.70
C LEU A 769 30.01 35.40 -32.77
N GLU A 770 28.86 36.05 -32.69
CA GLU A 770 28.62 37.20 -31.81
C GLU A 770 27.42 36.89 -30.91
N VAL A 771 27.51 37.20 -29.61
CA VAL A 771 26.37 37.07 -28.68
C VAL A 771 26.06 38.43 -28.09
N PHE A 772 24.79 38.83 -28.12
CA PHE A 772 24.31 40.12 -27.64
C PHE A 772 23.28 39.95 -26.52
N ASP A 773 23.24 40.89 -25.58
CA ASP A 773 22.05 41.08 -24.73
C ASP A 773 20.93 41.81 -25.49
N LEU A 774 19.76 41.92 -24.86
CA LEU A 774 18.59 42.60 -25.44
C LEU A 774 18.77 44.12 -25.61
N LEU A 775 19.80 44.71 -24.98
CA LEU A 775 20.17 46.12 -25.19
C LEU A 775 21.12 46.28 -26.39
N GLY A 776 21.47 45.19 -27.09
CA GLY A 776 22.37 45.19 -28.24
C GLY A 776 23.85 45.26 -27.87
N ARG A 777 24.21 45.13 -26.59
CA ARG A 777 25.61 45.08 -26.17
C ARG A 777 26.19 43.70 -26.47
N ARG A 778 27.32 43.67 -27.18
CA ARG A 778 28.03 42.44 -27.54
C ARG A 778 28.77 41.88 -26.32
N LEU A 779 28.37 40.69 -25.89
CA LEU A 779 28.90 39.99 -24.73
C LEU A 779 29.97 38.96 -25.08
N THR A 780 29.89 38.38 -26.28
CA THR A 780 30.85 37.39 -26.78
C THR A 780 31.17 37.66 -28.24
N TYR A 781 32.42 37.40 -28.62
CA TYR A 781 32.90 37.45 -30.00
C TYR A 781 33.93 36.34 -30.23
N THR A 782 33.76 35.54 -31.28
CA THR A 782 34.72 34.50 -31.65
C THR A 782 34.78 34.39 -33.17
N GLN A 783 35.97 34.11 -33.70
CA GLN A 783 36.18 33.85 -35.12
C GLN A 783 36.90 32.51 -35.32
N GLY A 784 36.69 31.90 -36.47
CA GLY A 784 37.38 30.68 -36.86
C GLY A 784 37.06 30.28 -38.29
N HIS A 785 37.34 29.03 -38.64
CA HIS A 785 37.02 28.44 -39.93
C HIS A 785 36.15 27.21 -39.74
N LEU A 786 35.11 27.08 -40.57
CA LEU A 786 34.25 25.90 -40.62
C LEU A 786 34.56 25.10 -41.90
N PRO A 787 34.54 23.75 -41.84
CA PRO A 787 34.79 22.92 -43.01
C PRO A 787 33.65 23.03 -44.04
N ALA A 788 33.95 22.64 -45.29
CA ALA A 788 32.89 22.34 -46.25
C ALA A 788 32.10 21.11 -45.81
N GLY A 789 30.83 21.03 -46.19
CA GLY A 789 29.90 20.02 -45.71
C GLY A 789 29.34 20.37 -44.34
N ALA A 790 28.93 19.34 -43.59
CA ALA A 790 28.34 19.51 -42.27
C ALA A 790 29.39 19.93 -41.24
N PHE A 791 29.06 20.90 -40.39
CA PHE A 791 29.90 21.33 -39.27
C PHE A 791 29.13 21.35 -37.95
N GLN A 792 29.87 21.25 -36.86
CA GLN A 792 29.40 21.52 -35.50
C GLN A 792 30.41 22.42 -34.78
N TYR A 793 29.92 23.49 -34.18
CA TYR A 793 30.71 24.40 -33.36
C TYR A 793 30.11 24.49 -31.95
N HIS A 794 30.97 24.35 -30.94
CA HIS A 794 30.57 24.29 -29.53
C HIS A 794 30.88 25.62 -28.84
N TRP A 795 29.86 26.31 -28.34
CA TRP A 795 30.01 27.52 -27.53
C TRP A 795 29.62 27.25 -26.07
N ASN A 796 30.48 27.60 -25.12
CA ASN A 796 30.33 27.24 -23.70
C ASN A 796 29.54 28.26 -22.86
N GLY A 797 28.84 29.21 -23.48
CA GLY A 797 27.97 30.17 -22.77
C GLY A 797 28.70 31.24 -21.95
N ARG A 798 29.93 31.62 -22.34
CA ARG A 798 30.76 32.58 -21.62
C ARG A 798 30.92 33.91 -22.34
N ASP A 799 31.03 35.00 -21.56
CA ASP A 799 31.34 36.35 -22.02
C ASP A 799 32.83 36.52 -22.40
N LEU A 800 33.20 37.69 -22.91
CA LEU A 800 34.58 38.04 -23.26
C LEU A 800 35.57 37.99 -22.09
N GLN A 801 35.10 38.02 -20.84
CA GLN A 801 35.93 37.89 -19.64
C GLN A 801 35.98 36.44 -19.13
N GLY A 802 35.43 35.48 -19.89
CA GLY A 802 35.36 34.07 -19.52
C GLY A 802 34.33 33.75 -18.43
N ARG A 803 33.50 34.71 -18.03
CA ARG A 803 32.44 34.51 -17.03
C ARG A 803 31.22 33.87 -17.69
N ARG A 804 30.50 33.04 -16.96
CA ARG A 804 29.23 32.48 -17.44
C ARG A 804 28.21 33.61 -17.58
N LEU A 805 27.47 33.61 -18.67
CA LEU A 805 26.36 34.54 -18.84
C LEU A 805 25.27 34.24 -17.79
N PRO A 806 24.63 35.25 -17.19
CA PRO A 806 23.50 35.04 -16.27
C PRO A 806 22.28 34.44 -17.00
N PRO A 807 21.24 33.98 -16.27
CA PRO A 807 20.01 33.52 -16.90
C PRO A 807 19.36 34.67 -17.65
N GLY A 808 18.88 34.43 -18.87
CA GLY A 808 18.29 35.46 -19.70
C GLY A 808 18.15 35.08 -21.17
N LEU A 809 17.50 35.96 -21.93
CA LEU A 809 17.38 35.85 -23.38
C LEU A 809 18.53 36.63 -24.04
N TYR A 810 19.23 35.96 -24.96
CA TYR A 810 20.36 36.49 -25.72
C TYR A 810 20.11 36.33 -27.21
N LEU A 811 20.77 37.16 -28.01
CA LEU A 811 20.78 37.03 -29.47
C LEU A 811 22.13 36.52 -29.92
N LEU A 812 22.17 35.32 -30.50
CA LEU A 812 23.37 34.70 -31.05
C LEU A 812 23.38 34.90 -32.56
N ARG A 813 24.39 35.58 -33.07
CA ARG A 813 24.57 35.84 -34.49
C ARG A 813 25.76 35.05 -35.03
N LEU A 814 25.50 34.14 -35.97
CA LEU A 814 26.51 33.42 -36.71
C LEU A 814 26.61 34.00 -38.13
N ARG A 815 27.81 34.39 -38.54
CA ARG A 815 28.09 34.95 -39.86
C ARG A 815 29.17 34.16 -40.56
N THR A 816 28.99 33.90 -41.85
CA THR A 816 30.04 33.52 -42.80
C THR A 816 30.06 34.55 -43.93
N ALA A 817 30.95 34.38 -44.91
CA ALA A 817 31.00 35.27 -46.08
C ALA A 817 29.68 35.30 -46.87
N SER A 818 28.91 34.22 -46.85
CA SER A 818 27.70 34.03 -47.68
C SER A 818 26.38 34.00 -46.90
N LEU A 819 26.40 33.89 -45.57
CA LEU A 819 25.17 33.87 -44.76
C LEU A 819 25.38 34.49 -43.37
N THR A 820 24.41 35.30 -42.93
CA THR A 820 24.28 35.76 -41.54
C THR A 820 22.94 35.30 -40.99
N GLN A 821 22.94 34.60 -39.86
CA GLN A 821 21.73 34.20 -39.16
C GLN A 821 21.81 34.58 -37.69
N THR A 822 20.70 35.08 -37.14
CA THR A 822 20.59 35.42 -35.71
C THR A 822 19.52 34.53 -35.07
N PHE A 823 19.85 33.92 -33.94
CA PHE A 823 18.98 33.04 -33.18
C PHE A 823 18.75 33.60 -31.77
N PRO A 824 17.51 33.58 -31.27
CA PRO A 824 17.25 33.79 -29.85
C PRO A 824 17.72 32.56 -29.05
N VAL A 825 18.48 32.79 -27.98
CA VAL A 825 19.01 31.74 -27.08
C VAL A 825 18.61 32.07 -25.66
N VAL A 826 17.98 31.13 -24.96
CA VAL A 826 17.62 31.29 -23.55
C VAL A 826 18.65 30.55 -22.71
N ILE A 827 19.32 31.26 -21.81
CA ILE A 827 20.23 30.68 -20.82
C ILE A 827 19.50 30.57 -19.48
N ILE A 828 19.62 29.42 -18.84
CA ILE A 828 19.13 29.13 -17.48
C ILE A 828 20.29 28.56 -16.66
N HIS A 829 20.30 28.69 -15.32
CA HIS A 829 21.32 28.03 -14.47
C HIS A 829 20.74 26.91 -13.64
#